data_AF-A0A6N6PKG2-F1
#
_entry.id   AF-A0A6N6PKG2-F1
#
_cell.length_a   1.000
_cell.length_b   1.000
_cell.length_c   1.000
_cell.angle_alpha   90.00
_cell.angle_beta   90.00
_cell.angle_gamma   90.00
#
_symmetry.space_group_name_H-M   'P 1'
#
loop_
_entity.id
_entity.type
_entity.pdbx_description
1 polymer ?
#
loop_
_entity_poly.entity_id
_entity_poly.type
_entity_poly.pdbx_seq_one_letter_code
_entity_poly.pdbx_strand_id
1 'polypeptide(L)'
;MKSTSFTPRIAPGPTSSTGAPTPSARSPARSSPSLFMPDISIRLSQLRRELEEHNRRYYDEAAPAISDAEYDALFREVQALEAAHPELITPDSPTRRVGGKATAGFKTVRHAVPMLSLDNLFAKDGAEALQKWIASVEKLLPGEPLEWLVEPKIDGLAINLRYEDGLFTTGATRGDGETGDDITDNLRTIRSIPLRLRGAGVPAVLEVRGEVYLPVAGFRRIVEEMIAAGEEPFANARNTAAGTLKQLDPATVAKRPLEIVLYGLGEMSVAPPPTQVAMLGWLAALGLRTPKFTRLCATADEVMAAINELDAIRDSFGFETDGAVIKLNSLEQRERAGFTSRAPRWAKAWKYVAEKAETRLRAITVQVGRTGVLTPVAELEPVLLRGSTISRATLHNEDEIRRKDIRIGDTVIIEKAGEVIPAVVSVVLEKRPPEALPFDFLTHLGGKCPACGGAIRRDPNFVAWVCENVNCPAQLTRRLEYFAKRGALEIDGLGESVADALVERGLVRDPLDLFDLQLEQLAPLNLGTEDEPRTFGEKNARKVLDGIQRAREQPLARWLHALAIPEVGENTAHDLAKFHDSLEAVRDSALLRDVVELDRLHAAAEEANPRARRHKDLSDLDRQQRATQHAELLAAANAGGRRLLDAGFAKPAKSKGATDADAVFVAGPVGARAALAWFASDTGRAVLARLHTLGISPKGGSAAGGQLLAGQTFVLTGTLETMSRNEAAEKIRALGGNVSASVSRKTHCVVAGPGAGSKLDEARALGLTVLDESQFVALLGA
;
A
#
# COMPACT_ATOMS: atom_id res chain seq x y z
N MET A 1 10.61 43.07 -47.09
CA MET A 1 10.38 44.20 -48.00
C MET A 1 10.79 43.80 -49.41
N LYS A 2 9.93 44.07 -50.41
CA LYS A 2 10.05 43.87 -51.89
C LYS A 2 9.99 42.39 -52.34
N SER A 3 8.84 41.81 -52.71
CA SER A 3 7.96 42.03 -53.90
C SER A 3 8.65 41.85 -55.25
N THR A 4 8.25 40.87 -56.04
CA THR A 4 7.60 41.07 -57.36
C THR A 4 7.19 39.76 -58.02
N SER A 5 5.95 39.73 -58.46
CA SER A 5 5.28 38.82 -59.39
C SER A 5 5.70 39.06 -60.84
N PHE A 6 5.63 38.06 -61.73
CA PHE A 6 5.12 38.24 -63.10
C PHE A 6 4.79 36.90 -63.81
N THR A 7 3.63 36.88 -64.46
CA THR A 7 2.99 35.84 -65.29
C THR A 7 3.61 35.65 -66.68
N PRO A 8 3.25 34.58 -67.43
CA PRO A 8 3.19 34.63 -68.89
C PRO A 8 1.78 34.33 -69.46
N ARG A 9 1.50 34.91 -70.64
CA ARG A 9 0.27 34.83 -71.45
C ARG A 9 0.61 34.31 -72.86
N ILE A 10 -0.26 33.45 -73.41
CA ILE A 10 -0.82 33.41 -74.81
C ILE A 10 0.18 32.99 -75.92
N ALA A 11 -0.07 32.15 -76.95
CA ALA A 11 -1.21 31.87 -77.87
C ALA A 11 -0.84 30.62 -78.75
N PRO A 12 -1.53 30.27 -79.87
CA PRO A 12 -2.97 30.30 -80.22
C PRO A 12 -3.47 28.97 -80.87
N GLY A 13 -4.79 28.86 -81.14
CA GLY A 13 -5.43 27.78 -81.95
C GLY A 13 -5.24 27.92 -83.47
N PRO A 14 -5.82 27.02 -84.32
CA PRO A 14 -7.21 27.23 -84.77
C PRO A 14 -8.06 25.97 -85.21
N THR A 15 -9.40 26.16 -85.14
CA THR A 15 -10.55 25.74 -86.00
C THR A 15 -10.77 24.35 -86.68
N SER A 16 -11.96 23.81 -86.39
CA SER A 16 -13.02 23.19 -87.23
C SER A 16 -12.84 21.84 -87.98
N SER A 17 -13.73 20.86 -87.72
CA SER A 17 -14.83 20.45 -88.64
C SER A 17 -15.55 19.12 -88.23
N THR A 18 -16.88 19.16 -88.32
CA THR A 18 -17.91 18.15 -88.70
C THR A 18 -17.68 16.63 -88.60
N GLY A 19 -18.71 15.91 -88.07
CA GLY A 19 -19.10 14.57 -88.56
C GLY A 19 -19.60 13.59 -87.48
N ALA A 20 -20.89 13.24 -87.49
CA ALA A 20 -21.53 12.20 -86.67
C ALA A 20 -21.17 10.77 -87.16
N PRO A 21 -21.36 9.71 -86.34
CA PRO A 21 -22.66 9.02 -86.29
C PRO A 21 -23.10 8.45 -84.92
N THR A 22 -24.42 8.33 -84.74
CA THR A 22 -25.13 7.43 -83.78
C THR A 22 -25.35 6.05 -84.42
N PRO A 23 -25.91 4.98 -83.75
CA PRO A 23 -26.34 4.83 -82.35
C PRO A 23 -25.86 3.52 -81.66
N SER A 24 -25.88 3.47 -80.33
CA SER A 24 -26.38 2.28 -79.62
C SER A 24 -26.80 2.66 -78.20
N ALA A 25 -28.05 2.32 -77.90
CA ALA A 25 -28.79 2.69 -76.72
C ALA A 25 -28.35 1.91 -75.47
N ARG A 26 -28.28 2.63 -74.34
CA ARG A 26 -28.88 2.24 -73.06
C ARG A 26 -28.89 3.46 -72.14
N SER A 27 -30.09 3.89 -71.76
CA SER A 27 -30.30 4.89 -70.72
C SER A 27 -29.64 4.47 -69.40
N PRO A 28 -29.15 5.44 -68.62
CA PRO A 28 -29.36 5.41 -67.19
C PRO A 28 -30.24 6.56 -66.75
N ALA A 29 -31.09 6.24 -65.78
CA ALA A 29 -32.03 7.10 -65.13
C ALA A 29 -31.38 8.37 -64.56
N ARG A 30 -32.18 9.42 -64.48
CA ARG A 30 -31.88 10.66 -63.76
C ARG A 30 -31.51 10.33 -62.31
N SER A 31 -30.24 10.51 -61.94
CA SER A 31 -29.83 10.62 -60.54
C SER A 31 -29.83 12.08 -60.14
N SER A 32 -30.72 12.42 -59.22
CA SER A 32 -30.80 13.69 -58.49
C SER A 32 -29.44 14.07 -57.87
N PRO A 33 -29.14 15.36 -57.70
CA PRO A 33 -27.86 15.79 -57.12
C PRO A 33 -27.83 15.42 -55.63
N SER A 34 -27.03 14.43 -55.28
CA SER A 34 -26.66 14.13 -53.90
C SER A 34 -25.86 15.31 -53.34
N LEU A 35 -26.51 16.12 -52.51
CA LEU A 35 -25.86 17.08 -51.63
C LEU A 35 -24.74 16.36 -50.87
N PHE A 36 -23.51 16.88 -50.98
CA PHE A 36 -22.36 16.46 -50.19
C PHE A 36 -22.64 16.68 -48.70
N MET A 37 -23.12 15.64 -48.01
CA MET A 37 -23.02 15.58 -46.55
C MET A 37 -21.54 15.33 -46.23
N PRO A 38 -20.87 16.14 -45.38
CA PRO A 38 -19.55 15.78 -44.89
C PRO A 38 -19.67 14.42 -44.19
N ASP A 39 -18.75 13.51 -44.48
CA ASP A 39 -18.67 12.20 -43.85
C ASP A 39 -18.77 12.38 -42.33
N ILE A 40 -19.81 11.79 -41.72
CA ILE A 40 -20.13 11.93 -40.30
C ILE A 40 -18.94 11.51 -39.42
N SER A 41 -18.13 10.56 -39.89
CA SER A 41 -16.85 10.16 -39.28
C SER A 41 -15.84 11.32 -39.19
N ILE A 42 -15.75 12.13 -40.25
CA ILE A 42 -14.87 13.31 -40.29
C ILE A 42 -15.37 14.37 -39.30
N ARG A 43 -16.69 14.62 -39.24
CA ARG A 43 -17.27 15.59 -38.30
C ARG A 43 -17.08 15.15 -36.85
N LEU A 44 -17.33 13.88 -36.53
CA LEU A 44 -17.07 13.32 -35.20
C LEU A 44 -15.60 13.46 -34.81
N SER A 45 -14.68 13.17 -35.72
CA SER A 45 -13.25 13.31 -35.48
C SER A 45 -12.83 14.76 -35.22
N GLN A 46 -13.40 15.72 -35.95
CA GLN A 46 -13.16 17.15 -35.74
C GLN A 46 -13.69 17.63 -34.39
N LEU A 47 -14.93 17.28 -34.03
CA LEU A 47 -15.54 17.65 -32.76
C LEU A 47 -14.79 17.07 -31.56
N ARG A 48 -14.37 15.80 -31.63
CA ARG A 48 -13.56 15.17 -30.58
C ARG A 48 -12.24 15.92 -30.38
N ARG A 49 -11.55 16.29 -31.47
CA ARG A 49 -10.31 17.07 -31.43
C ARG A 49 -10.52 18.48 -30.88
N GLU A 50 -11.62 19.16 -31.25
CA GLU A 50 -11.98 20.48 -30.71
C GLU A 50 -12.24 20.42 -29.20
N LEU A 51 -13.02 19.46 -28.73
CA LEU A 51 -13.28 19.26 -27.30
C LEU A 51 -11.99 18.95 -26.52
N GLU A 52 -11.09 18.15 -27.07
CA GLU A 52 -9.78 17.88 -26.46
C GLU A 52 -8.89 19.13 -26.38
N GLU A 53 -8.88 19.95 -27.43
CA GLU A 53 -8.15 21.22 -27.44
C GLU A 53 -8.72 22.22 -26.45
N HIS A 54 -10.05 22.32 -26.34
CA HIS A 54 -10.69 23.19 -25.35
C HIS A 54 -10.43 22.71 -23.92
N ASN A 55 -10.48 21.40 -23.66
CA ASN A 55 -10.07 20.84 -22.37
C ASN A 55 -8.60 21.17 -22.04
N ARG A 56 -7.69 21.06 -23.03
CA ARG A 56 -6.28 21.42 -22.86
C ARG A 56 -6.12 22.88 -22.44
N ARG A 57 -6.76 23.81 -23.16
CA ARG A 57 -6.65 25.25 -22.85
C ARG A 57 -7.27 25.61 -21.51
N TYR A 58 -8.44 25.05 -21.21
CA TYR A 58 -9.14 25.31 -19.96
C TYR A 58 -8.33 24.78 -18.77
N TYR A 59 -7.99 23.49 -18.80
CA TYR A 59 -7.36 22.85 -17.67
C TYR A 59 -5.85 23.14 -17.64
N ASP A 60 -5.11 22.88 -18.72
CA ASP A 60 -3.63 22.84 -18.70
C ASP A 60 -3.02 24.24 -18.78
N GLU A 61 -3.59 25.11 -19.62
CA GLU A 61 -3.06 26.47 -19.85
C GLU A 61 -3.75 27.54 -18.98
N ALA A 62 -4.85 27.19 -18.30
CA ALA A 62 -5.72 28.13 -17.59
C ALA A 62 -6.16 29.34 -18.47
N ALA A 63 -6.33 29.09 -19.78
CA ALA A 63 -6.61 30.10 -20.79
C ALA A 63 -7.76 29.64 -21.72
N PRO A 64 -8.99 29.50 -21.20
CA PRO A 64 -10.12 28.98 -21.98
C PRO A 64 -10.42 29.85 -23.21
N ALA A 65 -10.60 29.21 -24.36
CA ALA A 65 -10.87 29.89 -25.63
C ALA A 65 -12.36 30.03 -25.94
N ILE A 66 -13.21 29.26 -25.25
CA ILE A 66 -14.68 29.26 -25.37
C ILE A 66 -15.29 29.22 -23.97
N SER A 67 -16.55 29.63 -23.87
CA SER A 67 -17.33 29.53 -22.63
C SER A 67 -17.77 28.09 -22.35
N ASP A 68 -18.12 27.80 -21.09
CA ASP A 68 -18.64 26.49 -20.69
C ASP A 68 -19.91 26.10 -21.48
N ALA A 69 -20.77 27.08 -21.79
CA ALA A 69 -21.99 26.85 -22.57
C ALA A 69 -21.70 26.42 -24.03
N GLU A 70 -20.65 26.97 -24.64
CA GLU A 70 -20.20 26.59 -25.99
C GLU A 70 -19.55 25.21 -25.98
N TYR A 71 -18.75 24.89 -24.95
CA TYR A 71 -18.18 23.56 -24.76
C TYR A 71 -19.29 22.51 -24.63
N ASP A 72 -20.30 22.78 -23.81
CA ASP A 72 -21.45 21.88 -23.62
C ASP A 72 -22.29 21.73 -24.88
N ALA A 73 -22.30 22.72 -25.78
CA ALA A 73 -22.95 22.60 -27.08
C ALA A 73 -22.19 21.63 -28.00
N LEU A 74 -20.86 21.75 -28.09
CA LEU A 74 -20.00 20.83 -28.84
C LEU A 74 -20.10 19.39 -28.30
N PHE A 75 -20.12 19.24 -26.96
CA PHE A 75 -20.26 17.93 -26.33
C PHE A 75 -21.62 17.28 -26.63
N ARG A 76 -22.71 18.06 -26.59
CA ARG A 76 -24.06 17.59 -26.97
C ARG A 76 -24.13 17.19 -28.44
N GLU A 77 -23.43 17.89 -29.33
CA GLU A 77 -23.34 17.49 -30.75
C GLU A 77 -22.66 16.13 -30.91
N VAL A 78 -21.54 15.88 -30.21
CA VAL A 78 -20.89 14.56 -30.22
C VAL A 78 -21.82 13.48 -29.67
N GLN A 79 -22.51 13.72 -28.56
CA GLN A 79 -23.47 12.77 -28.00
C GLN A 79 -24.60 12.42 -28.98
N ALA A 80 -25.15 13.42 -29.67
CA ALA A 80 -26.22 13.20 -30.66
C ALA A 80 -25.72 12.38 -31.86
N LEU A 81 -24.54 12.70 -32.38
CA LEU A 81 -23.94 11.98 -33.51
C LEU A 81 -23.57 10.53 -33.15
N GLU A 82 -23.06 10.29 -31.95
CA GLU A 82 -22.73 8.95 -31.47
C GLU A 82 -23.96 8.10 -31.13
N ALA A 83 -25.04 8.72 -30.64
CA ALA A 83 -26.31 8.04 -30.43
C ALA A 83 -26.95 7.62 -31.77
N ALA A 84 -26.79 8.45 -32.82
CA ALA A 84 -27.27 8.16 -34.17
C ALA A 84 -26.38 7.13 -34.90
N HIS A 85 -25.08 7.07 -34.57
CA HIS A 85 -24.09 6.19 -35.20
C HIS A 85 -23.27 5.41 -34.15
N PRO A 86 -23.87 4.41 -33.47
CA PRO A 86 -23.18 3.62 -32.43
C PRO A 86 -21.90 2.92 -32.92
N GLU A 87 -21.83 2.59 -34.21
CA GLU A 87 -20.68 1.98 -34.88
C GLU A 87 -19.45 2.91 -34.97
N LEU A 88 -19.63 4.23 -34.84
CA LEU A 88 -18.56 5.21 -34.92
C LEU A 88 -18.02 5.62 -33.54
N ILE A 89 -18.52 5.02 -32.46
CA ILE A 89 -18.06 5.36 -31.11
C ILE A 89 -16.71 4.71 -30.81
N THR A 90 -15.72 5.53 -30.49
CA THR A 90 -14.37 5.07 -30.16
C THR A 90 -14.14 5.04 -28.64
N PRO A 91 -13.23 4.18 -28.12
CA PRO A 91 -12.93 4.09 -26.68
C PRO A 91 -12.40 5.40 -26.04
N ASP A 92 -11.81 6.28 -26.85
CA ASP A 92 -11.26 7.58 -26.46
C ASP A 92 -12.25 8.75 -26.59
N SER A 93 -13.50 8.49 -27.02
CA SER A 93 -14.48 9.56 -27.15
C SER A 93 -14.76 10.26 -25.79
N PRO A 94 -14.89 11.59 -25.75
CA PRO A 94 -15.24 12.33 -24.53
C PRO A 94 -16.52 11.83 -23.84
N THR A 95 -17.46 11.26 -24.61
CA THR A 95 -18.71 10.69 -24.08
C THR A 95 -18.48 9.42 -23.25
N ARG A 96 -17.34 8.74 -23.43
CA ARG A 96 -16.93 7.58 -22.63
C ARG A 96 -16.35 7.95 -21.27
N ARG A 97 -16.18 9.25 -20.97
CA ARG A 97 -15.76 9.73 -19.64
C ARG A 97 -16.84 9.56 -18.57
N VAL A 98 -18.11 9.53 -18.98
CA VAL A 98 -19.26 9.35 -18.10
C VAL A 98 -20.10 8.22 -18.70
N GLY A 99 -19.78 6.98 -18.34
CA GLY A 99 -20.53 5.81 -18.83
C GLY A 99 -20.47 4.63 -17.88
N GLY A 100 -21.65 4.11 -17.51
CA GLY A 100 -21.83 2.80 -16.87
C GLY A 100 -22.86 2.75 -15.74
N LYS A 101 -23.44 1.57 -15.51
CA LYS A 101 -24.12 1.24 -14.23
C LYS A 101 -23.07 1.23 -13.12
N ALA A 102 -23.47 1.57 -11.89
CA ALA A 102 -22.63 1.42 -10.71
C ALA A 102 -22.02 0.01 -10.64
N THR A 103 -20.72 -0.06 -10.40
CA THR A 103 -19.98 -1.33 -10.33
C THR A 103 -20.32 -2.06 -9.03
N ALA A 104 -20.41 -3.39 -9.05
CA ALA A 104 -20.71 -4.17 -7.84
C ALA A 104 -19.55 -4.20 -6.81
N GLY A 105 -18.33 -3.85 -7.25
CA GLY A 105 -17.09 -3.84 -6.46
C GLY A 105 -15.87 -3.63 -7.36
N PHE A 106 -14.72 -3.30 -6.78
CA PHE A 106 -13.48 -3.14 -7.54
C PHE A 106 -12.75 -4.48 -7.73
N LYS A 107 -12.22 -4.70 -8.93
CA LYS A 107 -11.34 -5.83 -9.21
C LYS A 107 -9.93 -5.51 -8.72
N THR A 108 -9.16 -6.53 -8.36
CA THR A 108 -7.74 -6.35 -8.04
C THR A 108 -6.89 -6.54 -9.30
N VAL A 109 -6.01 -5.59 -9.58
CA VAL A 109 -5.05 -5.62 -10.69
C VAL A 109 -3.64 -5.64 -10.12
N ARG A 110 -2.78 -6.49 -10.68
CA ARG A 110 -1.36 -6.55 -10.35
C ARG A 110 -0.60 -5.52 -11.17
N HIS A 111 0.25 -4.72 -10.54
CA HIS A 111 1.12 -3.78 -11.23
C HIS A 111 2.23 -4.54 -11.97
N ALA A 112 2.51 -4.18 -13.23
CA ALA A 112 3.59 -4.81 -13.99
C ALA A 112 4.96 -4.56 -13.35
N VAL A 113 5.16 -3.35 -12.84
CA VAL A 113 6.28 -2.98 -11.97
C VAL A 113 5.73 -2.63 -10.58
N PRO A 114 6.34 -3.07 -9.46
CA PRO A 114 5.85 -2.70 -8.13
C PRO A 114 5.84 -1.18 -7.86
N MET A 115 4.84 -0.70 -7.13
CA MET A 115 4.72 0.67 -6.64
C MET A 115 5.20 0.76 -5.18
N LEU A 116 6.46 1.14 -5.00
CA LEU A 116 7.10 1.23 -3.69
C LEU A 116 6.75 2.55 -2.96
N SER A 117 6.99 2.57 -1.66
CA SER A 117 6.92 3.79 -0.85
C SER A 117 8.25 4.54 -0.85
N LEU A 118 8.26 5.78 -0.35
CA LEU A 118 9.48 6.54 -0.11
C LEU A 118 9.82 6.52 1.39
N ASP A 119 11.10 6.42 1.70
CA ASP A 119 11.58 6.68 3.06
C ASP A 119 11.56 8.19 3.33
N ASN A 120 11.34 8.56 4.59
CA ASN A 120 11.23 9.96 5.00
C ASN A 120 12.56 10.51 5.52
N LEU A 121 12.79 11.81 5.29
CA LEU A 121 13.63 12.71 6.07
C LEU A 121 12.73 13.76 6.70
N PHE A 122 12.98 14.14 7.95
CA PHE A 122 12.16 15.15 8.61
C PHE A 122 12.93 16.45 8.74
N ALA A 123 12.26 17.58 8.46
CA ALA A 123 12.86 18.90 8.60
C ALA A 123 13.40 19.19 10.02
N LYS A 124 12.79 18.59 11.05
CA LYS A 124 13.25 18.67 12.45
C LYS A 124 14.64 18.08 12.67
N ASP A 125 15.08 17.16 11.81
CA ASP A 125 16.40 16.51 11.89
C ASP A 125 17.50 17.38 11.22
N GLY A 126 17.11 18.49 10.59
CA GLY A 126 18.01 19.48 10.01
C GLY A 126 18.70 19.05 8.71
N ALA A 127 19.46 19.97 8.13
CA ALA A 127 20.20 19.77 6.88
C ALA A 127 21.27 18.65 6.98
N GLU A 128 21.79 18.39 8.18
CA GLU A 128 22.79 17.34 8.41
C GLU A 128 22.25 15.94 8.06
N ALA A 129 20.97 15.68 8.33
CA ALA A 129 20.32 14.42 7.97
C ALA A 129 20.24 14.24 6.44
N LEU A 130 19.94 15.31 5.71
CA LEU A 130 19.96 15.31 4.24
C LEU A 130 21.37 15.03 3.71
N GLN A 131 22.37 15.75 4.22
CA GLN A 131 23.78 15.60 3.82
C GLN A 131 24.27 14.17 4.04
N LYS A 132 23.96 13.58 5.20
CA LYS A 132 24.29 12.16 5.51
C LYS A 132 23.65 11.19 4.52
N TRP A 133 22.41 11.42 4.11
CA TRP A 133 21.76 10.57 3.14
C TRP A 133 22.37 10.73 1.74
N ILE A 134 22.57 11.95 1.25
CA ILE A 134 23.22 12.20 -0.04
C ILE A 134 24.59 11.52 -0.09
N ALA A 135 25.41 11.71 0.94
CA ALA A 135 26.70 11.04 1.09
C ALA A 135 26.60 9.50 1.13
N SER A 136 25.49 8.95 1.62
CA SER A 136 25.25 7.50 1.59
C SER A 136 24.98 6.98 0.18
N VAL A 137 24.35 7.78 -0.68
CA VAL A 137 24.10 7.42 -2.10
C VAL A 137 25.37 7.59 -2.92
N GLU A 138 26.16 8.64 -2.68
CA GLU A 138 27.49 8.82 -3.28
C GLU A 138 28.41 7.62 -3.05
N LYS A 139 28.37 7.01 -1.86
CA LYS A 139 29.12 5.78 -1.56
C LYS A 139 28.70 4.58 -2.41
N LEU A 140 27.47 4.54 -2.90
CA LEU A 140 26.97 3.48 -3.79
C LEU A 140 27.42 3.71 -5.24
N LEU A 141 27.77 4.94 -5.61
CA LEU A 141 28.13 5.39 -6.95
C LEU A 141 29.46 6.17 -6.93
N PRO A 142 30.57 5.53 -6.52
CA PRO A 142 31.82 6.24 -6.26
C PRO A 142 32.42 6.85 -7.52
N GLY A 143 32.79 8.14 -7.45
CA GLY A 143 33.50 8.84 -8.53
C GLY A 143 32.60 9.39 -9.64
N GLU A 144 31.28 9.31 -9.49
CA GLU A 144 30.32 9.85 -10.45
C GLU A 144 29.69 11.15 -9.94
N PRO A 145 29.48 12.15 -10.81
CA PRO A 145 28.66 13.31 -10.46
C PRO A 145 27.20 12.88 -10.28
N LEU A 146 26.59 13.31 -9.19
CA LEU A 146 25.18 13.06 -8.89
C LEU A 146 24.39 14.36 -9.01
N GLU A 147 23.31 14.33 -9.77
CA GLU A 147 22.34 15.42 -9.82
C GLU A 147 21.03 14.97 -9.16
N TRP A 148 20.35 15.90 -8.53
CA TRP A 148 19.14 15.66 -7.74
C TRP A 148 18.00 16.52 -8.27
N LEU A 149 16.82 15.93 -8.46
CA LEU A 149 15.62 16.67 -8.76
C LEU A 149 14.75 16.79 -7.51
N VAL A 150 14.37 18.03 -7.18
CA VAL A 150 13.40 18.36 -6.12
C VAL A 150 12.04 18.63 -6.76
N GLU A 151 11.02 17.92 -6.30
CA GLU A 151 9.63 18.01 -6.77
C GLU A 151 8.67 18.20 -5.57
N PRO A 152 7.50 18.82 -5.72
CA PRO A 152 6.48 18.86 -4.67
C PRO A 152 5.99 17.47 -4.31
N LYS A 153 5.87 17.20 -3.00
CA LYS A 153 5.19 16.00 -2.52
C LYS A 153 3.69 16.28 -2.39
N ILE A 154 2.95 15.95 -3.45
CA ILE A 154 1.50 16.16 -3.53
C ILE A 154 0.79 15.30 -2.50
N ASP A 155 -0.19 15.88 -1.79
CA ASP A 155 -0.99 15.18 -0.80
C ASP A 155 -2.27 14.60 -1.46
N GLY A 156 -2.18 13.35 -1.90
CA GLY A 156 -3.28 12.68 -2.62
C GLY A 156 -3.27 11.16 -2.51
N LEU A 157 -3.75 10.51 -3.57
CA LEU A 157 -3.73 9.07 -3.73
C LEU A 157 -2.86 8.67 -4.93
N ALA A 158 -1.87 7.81 -4.69
CA ALA A 158 -1.00 7.27 -5.74
C ALA A 158 -1.76 6.35 -6.71
N ILE A 159 -1.66 6.67 -8.00
CA ILE A 159 -2.32 6.00 -9.12
C ILE A 159 -1.28 5.52 -10.14
N ASN A 160 -1.55 4.36 -10.74
CA ASN A 160 -0.89 3.87 -11.95
C ASN A 160 -1.87 3.94 -13.13
N LEU A 161 -1.47 4.58 -14.22
CA LEU A 161 -2.23 4.66 -15.47
C LEU A 161 -1.51 3.86 -16.55
N ARG A 162 -2.21 2.92 -17.16
CA ARG A 162 -1.71 2.13 -18.28
C ARG A 162 -2.33 2.60 -19.60
N TYR A 163 -1.46 2.86 -20.55
CA TYR A 163 -1.79 3.16 -21.94
C TYR A 163 -1.27 2.06 -22.85
N GLU A 164 -2.10 1.60 -23.77
CA GLU A 164 -1.74 0.65 -24.82
C GLU A 164 -2.01 1.29 -26.18
N ASP A 165 -1.00 1.33 -27.04
CA ASP A 165 -1.02 2.04 -28.32
C ASP A 165 -1.55 3.49 -28.20
N GLY A 166 -1.20 4.12 -27.07
CA GLY A 166 -1.61 5.48 -26.72
C GLY A 166 -3.03 5.63 -26.19
N LEU A 167 -3.82 4.57 -26.04
CA LEU A 167 -5.16 4.61 -25.47
C LEU A 167 -5.15 4.25 -23.98
N PHE A 168 -5.89 5.00 -23.15
CA PHE A 168 -6.03 4.70 -21.73
C PHE A 168 -6.86 3.42 -21.53
N THR A 169 -6.22 2.35 -21.06
CA THR A 169 -6.84 1.03 -20.91
C THR A 169 -7.18 0.70 -19.47
N THR A 170 -6.24 0.88 -18.55
CA THR A 170 -6.39 0.47 -17.15
C THR A 170 -5.83 1.53 -16.21
N GLY A 171 -6.54 1.83 -15.12
CA GLY A 171 -6.05 2.68 -14.05
C GLY A 171 -6.27 2.04 -12.69
N ALA A 172 -5.21 1.95 -11.88
CA ALA A 172 -5.23 1.23 -10.61
C ALA A 172 -4.68 2.08 -9.46
N THR A 173 -5.22 1.86 -8.26
CA THR A 173 -4.65 2.41 -7.02
C THR A 173 -3.33 1.70 -6.67
N ARG A 174 -2.53 2.28 -5.77
CA ARG A 174 -1.32 1.60 -5.27
C ARG A 174 -1.58 0.26 -4.57
N GLY A 175 -2.64 0.19 -3.75
CA GLY A 175 -2.90 -0.94 -2.85
C GLY A 175 -1.71 -1.27 -1.93
N ASP A 176 -1.27 -2.53 -1.94
CA ASP A 176 -0.12 -3.01 -1.15
C ASP A 176 1.25 -2.75 -1.83
N GLY A 177 1.24 -2.20 -3.04
CA GLY A 177 2.41 -1.93 -3.86
C GLY A 177 2.69 -2.99 -4.92
N GLU A 178 2.16 -4.21 -4.79
CA GLU A 178 2.18 -5.23 -5.85
C GLU A 178 0.85 -5.31 -6.57
N THR A 179 -0.25 -5.13 -5.84
CA THR A 179 -1.62 -5.19 -6.33
C THR A 179 -2.41 -3.97 -5.87
N GLY A 180 -3.36 -3.54 -6.68
CA GLY A 180 -4.22 -2.39 -6.44
C GLY A 180 -5.64 -2.60 -6.93
N ASP A 181 -6.56 -1.76 -6.46
CA ASP A 181 -7.94 -1.73 -6.94
C ASP A 181 -7.99 -1.09 -8.34
N ASP A 182 -8.61 -1.78 -9.30
CA ASP A 182 -8.98 -1.25 -10.62
C ASP A 182 -10.07 -0.20 -10.46
N ILE A 183 -9.72 1.04 -10.77
CA ILE A 183 -10.61 2.20 -10.69
C ILE A 183 -10.65 2.93 -12.04
N THR A 184 -10.49 2.19 -13.13
CA THR A 184 -10.40 2.73 -14.50
C THR A 184 -11.56 3.66 -14.83
N ASP A 185 -12.80 3.23 -14.55
CA ASP A 185 -14.00 4.02 -14.85
C ASP A 185 -14.04 5.34 -14.05
N ASN A 186 -13.61 5.32 -12.79
CA ASN A 186 -13.53 6.51 -11.96
C ASN A 186 -12.45 7.47 -12.49
N LEU A 187 -11.29 6.95 -12.92
CA LEU A 187 -10.22 7.77 -13.48
C LEU A 187 -10.58 8.36 -14.85
N ARG A 188 -11.41 7.70 -15.68
CA ARG A 188 -11.92 8.27 -16.95
C ARG A 188 -12.69 9.59 -16.74
N THR A 189 -13.32 9.76 -15.58
CA THR A 189 -14.07 10.98 -15.23
C THR A 189 -13.15 12.20 -14.99
N ILE A 190 -11.88 11.97 -14.67
CA ILE A 190 -10.90 13.02 -14.39
C ILE A 190 -10.47 13.68 -15.70
N ARG A 191 -10.86 14.93 -15.90
CA ARG A 191 -10.64 15.66 -17.16
C ARG A 191 -9.16 15.87 -17.49
N SER A 192 -8.30 15.97 -16.46
CA SER A 192 -6.85 16.09 -16.62
C SER A 192 -6.14 14.80 -17.02
N ILE A 193 -6.84 13.65 -17.05
CA ILE A 193 -6.31 12.40 -17.61
C ILE A 193 -6.71 12.35 -19.09
N PRO A 194 -5.74 12.37 -20.04
CA PRO A 194 -6.06 12.18 -21.44
C PRO A 194 -6.50 10.73 -21.69
N LEU A 195 -7.58 10.52 -22.45
CA LEU A 195 -7.98 9.16 -22.86
C LEU A 195 -7.10 8.63 -24.00
N ARG A 196 -6.46 9.52 -24.74
CA ARG A 196 -5.48 9.23 -25.78
C ARG A 196 -4.26 10.13 -25.64
N LEU A 197 -3.06 9.55 -25.68
CA LEU A 197 -1.79 10.27 -25.63
C LEU A 197 -1.54 11.03 -26.94
N ARG A 198 -0.84 12.15 -26.85
CA ARG A 198 -0.51 13.03 -27.97
C ARG A 198 0.92 12.77 -28.48
N GLY A 199 1.16 13.14 -29.74
CA GLY A 199 2.50 13.16 -30.33
C GLY A 199 2.89 11.89 -31.08
N ALA A 200 4.00 11.98 -31.81
CA ALA A 200 4.61 10.84 -32.48
C ALA A 200 5.53 10.07 -31.50
N GLY A 201 5.66 8.75 -31.67
CA GLY A 201 6.53 7.92 -30.82
C GLY A 201 5.91 7.49 -29.49
N VAL A 202 4.57 7.38 -29.43
CA VAL A 202 3.89 6.78 -28.29
C VAL A 202 4.28 5.30 -28.20
N PRO A 203 4.76 4.81 -27.04
CA PRO A 203 5.09 3.39 -26.86
C PRO A 203 3.84 2.52 -27.03
N ALA A 204 4.02 1.29 -27.52
CA ALA A 204 2.96 0.28 -27.54
C ALA A 204 2.40 0.02 -26.14
N VAL A 205 3.26 0.10 -25.12
CA VAL A 205 2.89 0.01 -23.70
C VAL A 205 3.56 1.12 -22.92
N LEU A 206 2.77 1.89 -22.17
CA LEU A 206 3.25 2.91 -21.25
C LEU A 206 2.43 2.89 -19.94
N GLU A 207 3.09 2.61 -18.83
CA GLU A 207 2.57 2.88 -17.50
C GLU A 207 3.16 4.18 -16.94
N VAL A 208 2.28 5.07 -16.48
CA VAL A 208 2.64 6.36 -15.87
C VAL A 208 2.05 6.45 -14.48
N ARG A 209 2.86 6.91 -13.52
CA ARG A 209 2.51 6.99 -12.11
C ARG A 209 2.39 8.43 -11.67
N GLY A 210 1.44 8.68 -10.77
CA GLY A 210 1.19 10.00 -10.24
C GLY A 210 0.30 9.99 -9.00
N GLU A 211 -0.10 11.19 -8.60
CA GLU A 211 -1.03 11.42 -7.52
C GLU A 211 -2.31 12.04 -8.08
N VAL A 212 -3.46 11.44 -7.76
CA VAL A 212 -4.75 12.13 -7.87
C VAL A 212 -5.00 12.90 -6.58
N TYR A 213 -5.40 14.15 -6.72
CA TYR A 213 -5.67 15.07 -5.60
C TYR A 213 -6.96 15.86 -5.85
N LEU A 214 -7.46 16.49 -4.79
CA LEU A 214 -8.59 17.41 -4.86
C LEU A 214 -8.07 18.85 -4.66
N PRO A 215 -8.20 19.74 -5.66
CA PRO A 215 -7.80 21.14 -5.51
C PRO A 215 -8.52 21.81 -4.32
N VAL A 216 -7.84 22.75 -3.65
CA VAL A 216 -8.35 23.44 -2.44
C VAL A 216 -9.68 24.14 -2.72
N ALA A 217 -9.80 24.82 -3.86
CA ALA A 217 -11.05 25.49 -4.25
C ALA A 217 -12.19 24.48 -4.46
N GLY A 218 -11.90 23.33 -5.05
CA GLY A 218 -12.86 22.25 -5.23
C GLY A 218 -13.32 21.64 -3.91
N PHE A 219 -12.38 21.44 -2.98
CA PHE A 219 -12.68 20.96 -1.63
C PHE A 219 -13.56 21.95 -0.84
N ARG A 220 -13.23 23.24 -0.85
CA ARG A 220 -14.02 24.29 -0.19
C ARG A 220 -15.47 24.31 -0.69
N ARG A 221 -15.66 24.26 -2.01
CA ARG A 221 -16.99 24.21 -2.62
C ARG A 221 -17.80 23.00 -2.14
N ILE A 222 -17.20 21.80 -2.11
CA ILE A 222 -17.88 20.59 -1.62
C ILE A 222 -18.28 20.75 -0.14
N VAL A 223 -17.38 21.28 0.69
CA VAL A 223 -17.66 21.50 2.11
C VAL A 223 -18.80 22.53 2.30
N GLU A 224 -18.80 23.62 1.54
CA GLU A 224 -19.88 24.63 1.56
C GLU A 224 -21.23 24.02 1.14
N GLU A 225 -21.26 23.21 0.09
CA GLU A 225 -22.46 22.48 -0.37
C GLU A 225 -22.98 21.52 0.71
N MET A 226 -22.10 20.78 1.41
CA MET A 226 -22.46 19.86 2.50
C MET A 226 -23.02 20.60 3.72
N ILE A 227 -22.37 21.70 4.12
CA ILE A 227 -22.84 22.52 5.25
C ILE A 227 -24.23 23.10 4.93
N ALA A 228 -24.44 23.58 3.71
CA ALA A 228 -25.75 24.08 3.27
C ALA A 228 -26.84 22.98 3.27
N ALA A 229 -26.45 21.72 3.04
CA ALA A 229 -27.33 20.55 3.10
C ALA A 229 -27.53 19.99 4.53
N GLY A 230 -26.83 20.53 5.54
CA GLY A 230 -26.86 20.04 6.92
C GLY A 230 -26.08 18.73 7.14
N GLU A 231 -25.16 18.39 6.24
CA GLU A 231 -24.30 17.21 6.33
C GLU A 231 -22.99 17.51 7.08
N GLU A 232 -22.37 16.47 7.65
CA GLU A 232 -21.06 16.60 8.30
C GLU A 232 -19.95 16.78 7.25
N PRO A 233 -19.17 17.88 7.30
CA PRO A 233 -18.19 18.18 6.26
C PRO A 233 -16.99 17.22 6.29
N PHE A 234 -16.41 16.97 5.12
CA PHE A 234 -15.22 16.12 5.01
C PHE A 234 -14.00 16.69 5.75
N ALA A 235 -13.17 15.78 6.28
CA ALA A 235 -12.07 16.13 7.17
C ALA A 235 -10.75 16.56 6.49
N ASN A 236 -10.56 16.41 5.19
CA ASN A 236 -9.42 17.01 4.44
C ASN A 236 -9.55 16.65 2.95
N ALA A 237 -8.81 17.37 2.09
CA ALA A 237 -8.85 17.16 0.65
C ALA A 237 -8.35 15.77 0.24
N ARG A 238 -7.29 15.26 0.87
CA ARG A 238 -6.70 13.93 0.59
C ARG A 238 -7.69 12.78 0.78
N ASN A 239 -8.32 12.71 1.95
CA ASN A 239 -9.29 11.67 2.31
C ASN A 239 -10.55 11.81 1.44
N THR A 240 -10.94 13.04 1.14
CA THR A 240 -12.05 13.29 0.20
C THR A 240 -11.70 12.76 -1.19
N ALA A 241 -10.50 13.02 -1.71
CA ALA A 241 -10.05 12.51 -3.00
C ALA A 241 -10.03 10.97 -3.01
N ALA A 242 -9.43 10.34 -2.00
CA ALA A 242 -9.36 8.89 -1.88
C ALA A 242 -10.76 8.24 -1.74
N GLY A 243 -11.64 8.80 -0.91
CA GLY A 243 -13.01 8.32 -0.74
C GLY A 243 -13.87 8.54 -1.99
N THR A 244 -13.60 9.60 -2.76
CA THR A 244 -14.24 9.84 -4.06
C THR A 244 -13.84 8.76 -5.06
N LEU A 245 -12.55 8.49 -5.20
CA LEU A 245 -12.06 7.49 -6.15
C LEU A 245 -12.52 6.06 -5.85
N LYS A 246 -12.97 5.79 -4.62
CA LYS A 246 -13.52 4.50 -4.21
C LYS A 246 -15.04 4.45 -4.22
N GLN A 247 -15.72 5.40 -4.86
CA GLN A 247 -17.16 5.30 -5.12
C GLN A 247 -17.43 4.27 -6.21
N LEU A 248 -18.46 3.44 -6.01
CA LEU A 248 -18.87 2.42 -6.98
C LEU A 248 -19.56 3.02 -8.22
N ASP A 249 -20.10 4.23 -8.09
CA ASP A 249 -20.74 4.96 -9.18
C ASP A 249 -19.81 6.07 -9.72
N PRO A 250 -19.26 5.92 -10.93
CA PRO A 250 -18.44 6.94 -11.59
C PRO A 250 -19.16 8.27 -11.77
N ALA A 251 -20.51 8.30 -11.86
CA ALA A 251 -21.26 9.54 -11.97
C ALA A 251 -21.12 10.41 -10.70
N THR A 252 -20.93 9.78 -9.53
CA THR A 252 -20.64 10.51 -8.29
C THR A 252 -19.23 11.09 -8.29
N VAL A 253 -18.27 10.35 -8.85
CA VAL A 253 -16.88 10.79 -9.01
C VAL A 253 -16.79 12.00 -9.94
N ALA A 254 -17.51 11.96 -11.07
CA ALA A 254 -17.51 13.02 -12.08
C ALA A 254 -18.02 14.38 -11.58
N LYS A 255 -18.82 14.42 -10.51
CA LYS A 255 -19.30 15.67 -9.88
C LYS A 255 -18.20 16.39 -9.09
N ARG A 256 -17.16 15.67 -8.69
CA ARG A 256 -16.07 16.20 -7.86
C ARG A 256 -14.88 16.58 -8.74
N PRO A 257 -14.30 17.77 -8.58
CA PRO A 257 -13.28 18.31 -9.48
C PRO A 257 -11.90 17.72 -9.15
N LEU A 258 -11.74 16.40 -9.28
CA LEU A 258 -10.44 15.75 -9.07
C LEU A 258 -9.45 16.12 -10.18
N GLU A 259 -8.17 16.16 -9.82
CA GLU A 259 -7.06 16.38 -10.74
C GLU A 259 -5.92 15.38 -10.51
N ILE A 260 -5.02 15.27 -11.49
CA ILE A 260 -3.84 14.40 -11.40
C ILE A 260 -2.55 15.15 -11.72
N VAL A 261 -1.46 14.74 -11.09
CA VAL A 261 -0.08 15.07 -11.50
C VAL A 261 0.74 13.79 -11.59
N LEU A 262 1.47 13.62 -12.69
CA LEU A 262 2.25 12.44 -13.05
C LEU A 262 3.74 12.74 -12.92
N TYR A 263 4.46 11.85 -12.22
CA TYR A 263 5.84 12.10 -11.78
C TYR A 263 6.79 10.89 -11.94
N GLY A 264 6.30 9.77 -12.46
CA GLY A 264 7.08 8.53 -12.56
C GLY A 264 6.57 7.58 -13.64
N LEU A 265 7.37 6.55 -13.93
CA LEU A 265 7.07 5.50 -14.91
C LEU A 265 6.88 4.13 -14.22
N GLY A 266 6.09 3.28 -14.86
CA GLY A 266 6.01 1.84 -14.60
C GLY A 266 6.63 1.04 -15.75
N GLU A 267 5.93 0.04 -16.26
CA GLU A 267 6.30 -0.67 -17.48
C GLU A 267 6.32 0.24 -18.71
N MET A 268 7.31 0.03 -19.60
CA MET A 268 7.37 0.72 -20.88
C MET A 268 7.92 -0.20 -21.97
N SER A 269 7.33 -0.18 -23.17
CA SER A 269 7.78 -1.01 -24.30
C SER A 269 9.03 -0.48 -25.01
N VAL A 270 9.50 0.72 -24.65
CA VAL A 270 10.71 1.34 -25.20
C VAL A 270 11.63 1.78 -24.06
N ALA A 271 12.86 2.17 -24.38
CA ALA A 271 13.79 2.67 -23.36
C ALA A 271 13.28 4.01 -22.76
N PRO A 272 13.33 4.18 -21.43
CA PRO A 272 12.90 5.42 -20.78
C PRO A 272 13.84 6.59 -21.11
N PRO A 273 13.35 7.84 -21.05
CA PRO A 273 14.21 9.01 -21.07
C PRO A 273 15.30 8.89 -19.98
N PRO A 274 16.55 9.29 -20.26
CA PRO A 274 17.69 8.96 -19.40
C PRO A 274 17.68 9.67 -18.05
N THR A 275 16.94 10.78 -17.93
CA THR A 275 16.87 11.59 -16.70
C THR A 275 15.43 11.91 -16.32
N GLN A 276 15.21 12.18 -15.03
CA GLN A 276 13.91 12.61 -14.50
C GLN A 276 13.42 13.88 -15.18
N VAL A 277 14.31 14.85 -15.41
CA VAL A 277 13.97 16.09 -16.11
C VAL A 277 13.49 15.80 -17.53
N ALA A 278 14.23 14.96 -18.28
CA ALA A 278 13.84 14.58 -19.63
C ALA A 278 12.52 13.79 -19.63
N MET A 279 12.31 12.94 -18.63
CA MET A 279 11.08 12.17 -18.45
C MET A 279 9.87 13.08 -18.22
N LEU A 280 9.96 14.06 -17.31
CA LEU A 280 8.87 15.00 -17.06
C LEU A 280 8.56 15.84 -18.32
N GLY A 281 9.59 16.33 -19.01
CA GLY A 281 9.40 17.03 -20.29
C GLY A 281 8.73 16.16 -21.36
N TRP A 282 9.12 14.89 -21.44
CA TRP A 282 8.53 13.92 -22.37
C TRP A 282 7.06 13.61 -22.03
N LEU A 283 6.73 13.37 -20.76
CA LEU A 283 5.35 13.17 -20.31
C LEU A 283 4.48 14.40 -20.64
N ALA A 284 4.99 15.60 -20.39
CA ALA A 284 4.29 16.84 -20.75
C ALA A 284 4.03 16.94 -22.26
N ALA A 285 4.99 16.55 -23.11
CA ALA A 285 4.81 16.51 -24.56
C ALA A 285 3.73 15.50 -25.03
N LEU A 286 3.50 14.42 -24.25
CA LEU A 286 2.40 13.47 -24.48
C LEU A 286 1.03 13.99 -24.05
N GLY A 287 0.96 15.19 -23.46
CA GLY A 287 -0.27 15.79 -22.92
C GLY A 287 -0.59 15.36 -21.50
N LEU A 288 0.38 14.85 -20.75
CA LEU A 288 0.22 14.43 -19.36
C LEU A 288 0.66 15.55 -18.41
N ARG A 289 -0.09 15.78 -17.32
CA ARG A 289 0.25 16.80 -16.33
C ARG A 289 1.44 16.38 -15.49
N THR A 290 2.46 17.23 -15.42
CA THR A 290 3.64 17.03 -14.58
C THR A 290 3.73 18.08 -13.47
N PRO A 291 4.57 17.90 -12.44
CA PRO A 291 4.73 18.88 -11.38
C PRO A 291 5.11 20.27 -11.91
N LYS A 292 4.46 21.32 -11.41
CA LYS A 292 4.72 22.72 -11.82
C LYS A 292 6.05 23.26 -11.30
N PHE A 293 6.53 22.73 -10.18
CA PHE A 293 7.81 23.09 -9.59
C PHE A 293 8.79 21.93 -9.71
N THR A 294 9.94 22.20 -10.31
CA THR A 294 11.09 21.30 -10.34
C THR A 294 12.37 22.12 -10.20
N ARG A 295 13.32 21.64 -9.39
CA ARG A 295 14.67 22.22 -9.29
C ARG A 295 15.70 21.11 -9.42
N LEU A 296 16.60 21.28 -10.39
CA LEU A 296 17.77 20.42 -10.55
C LEU A 296 18.90 20.99 -9.69
N CYS A 297 19.50 20.14 -8.87
CA CYS A 297 20.48 20.50 -7.85
C CYS A 297 21.69 19.57 -7.95
N ALA A 298 22.90 20.10 -7.81
CA ALA A 298 24.14 19.33 -7.79
C ALA A 298 24.64 19.01 -6.37
N THR A 299 24.23 19.82 -5.38
CA THR A 299 24.74 19.72 -4.01
C THR A 299 23.62 19.62 -2.97
N ALA A 300 23.94 19.11 -1.77
CA ALA A 300 22.99 19.04 -0.67
C ALA A 300 22.46 20.43 -0.26
N ASP A 301 23.29 21.46 -0.34
CA ASP A 301 22.91 22.84 -0.01
C ASP A 301 21.94 23.42 -1.05
N GLU A 302 22.15 23.13 -2.33
CA GLU A 302 21.20 23.47 -3.40
C GLU A 302 19.87 22.72 -3.23
N VAL A 303 19.91 21.43 -2.84
CA VAL A 303 18.70 20.66 -2.53
C VAL A 303 17.94 21.31 -1.37
N MET A 304 18.62 21.70 -0.30
CA MET A 304 17.98 22.42 0.81
C MET A 304 17.39 23.76 0.39
N ALA A 305 18.10 24.54 -0.43
CA ALA A 305 17.62 25.80 -0.95
C ALA A 305 16.34 25.62 -1.78
N ALA A 306 16.31 24.61 -2.65
CA ALA A 306 15.13 24.26 -3.44
C ALA A 306 13.95 23.80 -2.57
N ILE A 307 14.20 23.04 -1.50
CA ILE A 307 13.17 22.62 -0.55
C ILE A 307 12.54 23.83 0.17
N ASN A 308 13.37 24.80 0.58
CA ASN A 308 12.92 26.01 1.25
C ASN A 308 12.15 26.94 0.30
N GLU A 309 12.62 27.06 -0.96
CA GLU A 309 11.89 27.77 -2.01
C GLU A 309 10.51 27.16 -2.21
N LEU A 310 10.45 25.82 -2.33
CA LEU A 310 9.21 25.08 -2.48
C LEU A 310 8.27 25.30 -1.28
N ASP A 311 8.79 25.26 -0.05
CA ASP A 311 8.01 25.48 1.17
C ASP A 311 7.37 26.88 1.19
N ALA A 312 8.11 27.89 0.72
CA ALA A 312 7.65 29.27 0.67
C ALA A 312 6.54 29.52 -0.37
N ILE A 313 6.51 28.74 -1.47
CA ILE A 313 5.54 28.95 -2.56
C ILE A 313 4.41 27.94 -2.58
N ARG A 314 4.44 26.88 -1.76
CA ARG A 314 3.53 25.74 -1.88
C ARG A 314 2.05 26.10 -1.80
N ASP A 315 1.69 27.12 -1.03
CA ASP A 315 0.31 27.57 -0.86
C ASP A 315 -0.27 28.18 -2.15
N SER A 316 0.59 28.56 -3.11
CA SER A 316 0.19 29.09 -4.42
C SER A 316 -0.25 28.03 -5.43
N PHE A 317 0.00 26.74 -5.17
CA PHE A 317 -0.25 25.68 -6.17
C PHE A 317 -1.72 25.30 -6.33
N GLY A 318 -2.59 25.74 -5.41
CA GLY A 318 -4.02 25.40 -5.43
C GLY A 318 -4.34 23.97 -4.98
N PHE A 319 -3.35 23.24 -4.45
CA PHE A 319 -3.48 21.92 -3.86
C PHE A 319 -2.54 21.73 -2.67
N GLU A 320 -2.89 20.81 -1.78
CA GLU A 320 -2.10 20.53 -0.58
C GLU A 320 -0.81 19.78 -0.93
N THR A 321 0.29 20.19 -0.31
CA THR A 321 1.58 19.49 -0.37
C THR A 321 2.09 19.28 1.03
N ASP A 322 2.71 18.12 1.24
CA ASP A 322 3.06 17.64 2.57
C ASP A 322 4.59 17.56 2.78
N GLY A 323 5.35 17.99 1.76
CA GLY A 323 6.80 17.85 1.70
C GLY A 323 7.37 18.15 0.32
N ALA A 324 8.63 17.78 0.16
CA ALA A 324 9.32 17.67 -1.11
C ALA A 324 9.73 16.21 -1.38
N VAL A 325 9.84 15.82 -2.63
CA VAL A 325 10.46 14.55 -3.03
C VAL A 325 11.79 14.87 -3.69
N ILE A 326 12.85 14.22 -3.21
CA ILE A 326 14.21 14.37 -3.73
C ILE A 326 14.54 13.06 -4.44
N LYS A 327 14.89 13.13 -5.72
CA LYS A 327 15.22 11.96 -6.54
C LYS A 327 16.57 12.15 -7.23
N LEU A 328 17.40 11.13 -7.29
CA LEU A 328 18.56 11.12 -8.17
C LEU A 328 18.10 11.31 -9.63
N ASN A 329 18.70 12.22 -10.40
CA ASN A 329 18.19 12.61 -11.72
C ASN A 329 18.33 11.50 -12.76
N SER A 330 19.50 10.85 -12.85
CA SER A 330 19.79 9.81 -13.84
C SER A 330 19.08 8.49 -13.53
N LEU A 331 18.34 7.94 -14.50
CA LEU A 331 17.62 6.67 -14.33
C LEU A 331 18.57 5.46 -14.27
N GLU A 332 19.66 5.48 -15.03
CA GLU A 332 20.69 4.43 -14.99
C GLU A 332 21.35 4.34 -13.61
N GLN A 333 21.66 5.50 -13.01
CA GLN A 333 22.24 5.55 -11.67
C GLN A 333 21.25 5.04 -10.60
N ARG A 334 19.93 5.23 -10.80
CA ARG A 334 18.90 4.69 -9.90
C ARG A 334 18.87 3.16 -9.90
N GLU A 335 18.98 2.54 -11.06
CA GLU A 335 19.03 1.08 -11.18
C GLU A 335 20.22 0.51 -10.42
N ARG A 336 21.39 1.15 -10.54
CA ARG A 336 22.62 0.76 -9.85
C ARG A 336 22.57 1.03 -8.34
N ALA A 337 21.98 2.15 -7.92
CA ALA A 337 21.76 2.47 -6.50
C ALA A 337 20.77 1.50 -5.84
N GLY A 338 19.78 1.02 -6.59
CA GLY A 338 18.86 -0.04 -6.19
C GLY A 338 17.86 0.35 -5.10
N PHE A 339 17.30 -0.68 -4.46
CA PHE A 339 16.17 -0.58 -3.54
C PHE A 339 16.47 -1.26 -2.19
N THR A 340 15.72 -0.89 -1.16
CA THR A 340 15.53 -1.70 0.05
C THR A 340 14.33 -2.62 -0.14
N SER A 341 13.91 -3.36 0.89
CA SER A 341 12.70 -4.18 0.81
C SER A 341 11.41 -3.37 0.64
N ARG A 342 11.42 -2.05 0.88
CA ARG A 342 10.20 -1.22 0.90
C ARG A 342 10.31 0.11 0.13
N ALA A 343 11.52 0.60 -0.14
CA ALA A 343 11.74 1.94 -0.70
C ALA A 343 12.99 2.01 -1.59
N PRO A 344 13.06 2.94 -2.57
CA PRO A 344 14.26 3.21 -3.34
C PRO A 344 15.35 3.85 -2.46
N ARG A 345 16.62 3.50 -2.69
CA ARG A 345 17.74 4.15 -2.00
C ARG A 345 18.05 5.55 -2.56
N TRP A 346 17.71 5.75 -3.83
CA TRP A 346 17.98 6.93 -4.64
C TRP A 346 16.92 8.04 -4.55
N ALA A 347 15.87 7.85 -3.75
CA ALA A 347 14.87 8.89 -3.49
C ALA A 347 14.38 8.88 -2.04
N LYS A 348 14.09 10.09 -1.52
CA LYS A 348 13.48 10.28 -0.21
C LYS A 348 12.43 11.39 -0.23
N ALA A 349 11.46 11.27 0.66
CA ALA A 349 10.49 12.31 0.94
C ALA A 349 10.99 13.20 2.08
N TRP A 350 11.24 14.47 1.80
CA TRP A 350 11.47 15.48 2.82
C TRP A 350 10.14 15.97 3.38
N LYS A 351 9.88 15.68 4.65
CA LYS A 351 8.68 16.09 5.37
C LYS A 351 8.94 17.40 6.08
N TYR A 352 8.10 18.40 5.78
CA TYR A 352 8.11 19.67 6.49
C TYR A 352 7.80 19.48 7.98
N VAL A 353 8.16 20.46 8.80
CA VAL A 353 7.78 20.43 10.22
C VAL A 353 6.26 20.33 10.28
N ALA A 354 5.77 19.32 11.01
CA ALA A 354 4.34 19.11 11.15
C ALA A 354 3.70 20.40 11.68
N GLU A 355 2.60 20.79 11.04
CA GLU A 355 1.83 21.93 11.53
C GLU A 355 1.32 21.57 12.93
N LYS A 356 1.50 22.50 13.86
CA LYS A 356 1.17 22.32 15.26
C LYS A 356 -0.07 23.14 15.55
N ALA A 357 -1.02 22.55 16.26
CA ALA A 357 -2.18 23.26 16.77
C ALA A 357 -2.13 23.29 18.29
N GLU A 358 -2.43 24.44 18.87
CA GLU A 358 -2.70 24.56 20.30
C GLU A 358 -4.18 24.23 20.56
N THR A 359 -4.44 23.37 21.54
CA THR A 359 -5.80 23.09 21.99
C THR A 359 -5.84 22.74 23.46
N ARG A 360 -7.02 22.79 24.08
CA ARG A 360 -7.20 22.47 25.49
C ARG A 360 -7.39 20.96 25.69
N LEU A 361 -6.64 20.38 26.63
CA LEU A 361 -6.83 19.01 27.09
C LEU A 361 -8.02 18.98 28.06
N ARG A 362 -9.16 18.45 27.62
CA ARG A 362 -10.40 18.39 28.42
C ARG A 362 -10.39 17.24 29.41
N ALA A 363 -9.94 16.06 28.98
CA ALA A 363 -9.85 14.88 29.81
C ALA A 363 -8.77 13.93 29.28
N ILE A 364 -8.40 12.94 30.08
CA ILE A 364 -7.63 11.79 29.64
C ILE A 364 -8.52 10.58 29.84
N THR A 365 -8.88 9.89 28.76
CA THR A 365 -9.56 8.59 28.82
C THR A 365 -8.54 7.47 28.71
N VAL A 366 -8.88 6.29 29.23
CA VAL A 366 -8.00 5.12 29.19
C VAL A 366 -8.66 4.01 28.39
N GLN A 367 -8.02 3.62 27.29
CA GLN A 367 -8.46 2.49 26.48
C GLN A 367 -7.77 1.20 26.93
N VAL A 368 -8.49 0.08 26.87
CA VAL A 368 -7.96 -1.25 27.18
C VAL A 368 -7.65 -1.96 25.86
N GLY A 369 -6.37 -2.20 25.60
CA GLY A 369 -5.91 -2.92 24.43
C GLY A 369 -6.15 -4.43 24.54
N ARG A 370 -5.90 -5.15 23.44
CA ARG A 370 -6.12 -6.60 23.33
C ARG A 370 -5.40 -7.45 24.39
N THR A 371 -4.22 -7.01 24.82
CA THR A 371 -3.38 -7.68 25.83
C THR A 371 -3.61 -7.12 27.24
N GLY A 372 -4.65 -6.30 27.42
CA GLY A 372 -4.95 -5.62 28.68
C GLY A 372 -4.14 -4.34 28.91
N VAL A 373 -3.20 -3.99 28.03
CA VAL A 373 -2.45 -2.73 28.10
C VAL A 373 -3.39 -1.54 28.13
N LEU A 374 -3.22 -0.68 29.11
CA LEU A 374 -3.99 0.54 29.31
C LEU A 374 -3.30 1.70 28.61
N THR A 375 -3.94 2.24 27.57
CA THR A 375 -3.41 3.32 26.75
C THR A 375 -4.14 4.62 27.06
N PRO A 376 -3.45 5.66 27.54
CA PRO A 376 -4.06 6.96 27.79
C PRO A 376 -4.27 7.71 26.47
N VAL A 377 -5.47 8.29 26.32
CA VAL A 377 -5.88 9.07 25.16
C VAL A 377 -6.32 10.45 25.66
N ALA A 378 -5.74 11.49 25.07
CA ALA A 378 -6.15 12.86 25.31
C ALA A 378 -7.50 13.12 24.62
N GLU A 379 -8.50 13.54 25.40
CA GLU A 379 -9.74 14.12 24.90
C GLU A 379 -9.53 15.64 24.83
N LEU A 380 -9.54 16.18 23.62
CA LEU A 380 -9.16 17.54 23.31
C LEU A 380 -10.40 18.38 23.00
N GLU A 381 -10.28 19.67 23.26
CA GLU A 381 -11.13 20.64 22.60
C GLU A 381 -10.94 20.52 21.07
N PRO A 382 -12.02 20.34 20.29
CA PRO A 382 -11.89 20.13 18.86
C PRO A 382 -11.11 21.28 18.20
N VAL A 383 -10.00 20.95 17.54
CA VAL A 383 -9.15 21.95 16.86
C VAL A 383 -8.86 21.51 15.43
N LEU A 384 -8.85 22.45 14.50
CA LEU A 384 -8.51 22.18 13.11
C LEU A 384 -7.00 22.01 12.98
N LEU A 385 -6.55 20.87 12.45
CA LEU A 385 -5.15 20.60 12.15
C LEU A 385 -5.01 19.89 10.79
N ARG A 386 -4.42 20.59 9.81
CA ARG A 386 -4.35 20.16 8.40
C ARG A 386 -5.70 19.69 7.86
N GLY A 387 -6.68 20.57 7.90
CA GLY A 387 -8.03 20.34 7.39
C GLY A 387 -8.92 19.41 8.23
N SER A 388 -8.36 18.63 9.17
CA SER A 388 -9.13 17.70 10.01
C SER A 388 -9.33 18.25 11.41
N THR A 389 -10.56 18.15 11.90
CA THR A 389 -10.86 18.42 13.29
C THR A 389 -10.32 17.30 14.17
N ILE A 390 -9.37 17.64 15.04
CA ILE A 390 -8.77 16.71 16.00
C ILE A 390 -9.43 16.93 17.36
N SER A 391 -10.14 15.91 17.81
CA SER A 391 -10.73 15.84 19.15
C SER A 391 -10.03 14.84 20.06
N ARG A 392 -9.17 13.97 19.51
CA ARG A 392 -8.45 12.94 20.27
C ARG A 392 -7.00 12.83 19.81
N ALA A 393 -6.09 12.60 20.76
CA ALA A 393 -4.68 12.36 20.47
C ALA A 393 -4.09 11.31 21.41
N THR A 394 -3.11 10.54 20.93
CA THR A 394 -2.41 9.58 21.80
C THR A 394 -1.49 10.29 22.78
N LEU A 395 -1.44 9.76 24.01
CA LEU A 395 -0.46 10.13 25.03
C LEU A 395 0.61 9.05 25.23
N HIS A 396 0.56 7.98 24.44
CA HIS A 396 1.44 6.81 24.49
C HIS A 396 1.36 5.99 25.79
N ASN A 397 1.86 6.52 26.91
CA ASN A 397 1.89 5.85 28.21
C ASN A 397 2.07 6.88 29.36
N GLU A 398 2.00 6.41 30.61
CA GLU A 398 2.12 7.27 31.80
C GLU A 398 3.48 7.99 31.88
N ASP A 399 4.56 7.32 31.50
CA ASP A 399 5.90 7.90 31.58
C ASP A 399 6.06 9.07 30.61
N GLU A 400 5.43 8.99 29.43
CA GLU A 400 5.42 10.08 28.46
C GLU A 400 4.59 11.27 28.95
N ILE A 401 3.45 11.00 29.61
CA ILE A 401 2.64 12.03 30.30
C ILE A 401 3.48 12.73 31.36
N ARG A 402 4.21 11.97 32.19
CA ARG A 402 5.07 12.50 33.25
C ARG A 402 6.27 13.26 32.69
N ARG A 403 6.92 12.74 31.65
CA ARG A 403 8.07 13.37 30.98
C ARG A 403 7.73 14.72 30.39
N LYS A 404 6.52 14.84 29.83
CA LYS A 404 6.00 16.09 29.25
C LYS A 404 5.22 16.95 30.26
N ASP A 405 5.10 16.50 31.51
CA ASP A 405 4.28 17.11 32.58
C ASP A 405 2.87 17.49 32.10
N ILE A 406 2.18 16.57 31.41
CA ILE A 406 0.83 16.81 30.86
C ILE A 406 -0.22 16.67 31.96
N ARG A 407 -1.10 17.67 32.10
CA ARG A 407 -2.15 17.72 33.12
C ARG A 407 -3.52 18.00 32.50
N ILE A 408 -4.56 17.40 33.06
CA ILE A 408 -5.93 17.69 32.61
C ILE A 408 -6.22 19.19 32.80
N GLY A 409 -6.75 19.84 31.76
CA GLY A 409 -6.99 21.28 31.70
C GLY A 409 -5.90 22.07 31.00
N ASP A 410 -4.70 21.50 30.80
CA ASP A 410 -3.59 22.18 30.12
C ASP A 410 -3.95 22.61 28.69
N THR A 411 -3.34 23.69 28.23
CA THR A 411 -3.22 23.96 26.80
C THR A 411 -2.06 23.15 26.25
N VAL A 412 -2.32 22.26 25.30
CA VAL A 412 -1.34 21.36 24.71
C VAL A 412 -1.12 21.68 23.24
N ILE A 413 0.10 21.44 22.79
CA ILE A 413 0.46 21.49 21.37
C ILE A 413 0.35 20.08 20.80
N ILE A 414 -0.46 19.92 19.77
CA ILE A 414 -0.65 18.65 19.07
C ILE A 414 -0.07 18.70 17.66
N GLU A 415 0.34 17.54 17.17
CA GLU A 415 0.77 17.35 15.77
C GLU A 415 0.23 16.01 15.23
N LYS A 416 0.18 15.86 13.91
CA LYS A 416 -0.05 14.56 13.27
C LYS A 416 1.29 13.88 12.96
N ALA A 417 1.64 12.85 13.72
CA ALA A 417 2.80 12.01 13.44
C ALA A 417 2.61 11.30 12.09
N GLY A 418 3.54 11.52 11.15
CA GLY A 418 3.44 10.98 9.80
C GLY A 418 2.15 11.39 9.07
N GLU A 419 1.58 12.55 9.40
CA GLU A 419 0.33 13.12 8.86
C GLU A 419 -0.96 12.33 9.14
N VAL A 420 -0.88 11.25 9.92
CA VAL A 420 -2.04 10.36 10.16
C VAL A 420 -2.44 10.31 11.63
N ILE A 421 -1.50 10.13 12.56
CA ILE A 421 -1.83 9.84 13.96
C ILE A 421 -1.62 11.09 14.83
N PRO A 422 -2.68 11.70 15.40
CA PRO A 422 -2.52 12.84 16.29
C PRO A 422 -1.85 12.45 17.60
N ALA A 423 -0.86 13.22 18.03
CA ALA A 423 -0.14 13.03 19.28
C ALA A 423 0.10 14.38 19.99
N VAL A 424 0.12 14.35 21.32
CA VAL A 424 0.51 15.52 22.12
C VAL A 424 2.03 15.68 22.12
N VAL A 425 2.51 16.82 21.66
CA VAL A 425 3.94 17.13 21.53
C VAL A 425 4.49 17.74 22.81
N SER A 426 3.79 18.75 23.35
CA SER A 426 4.23 19.50 24.51
C SER A 426 3.07 20.25 25.16
N VAL A 427 3.29 20.75 26.37
CA VAL A 427 2.36 21.64 27.09
C VAL A 427 2.80 23.09 26.90
N VAL A 428 1.84 24.01 26.76
CA VAL A 428 2.06 25.46 26.83
C VAL A 428 1.98 25.89 28.29
N LEU A 429 3.12 25.86 28.98
CA LEU A 429 3.20 26.02 30.45
C LEU A 429 2.70 27.40 30.92
N GLU A 430 2.85 28.42 30.09
CA GLU A 430 2.42 29.80 30.37
C GLU A 430 0.90 29.93 30.47
N LYS A 431 0.15 29.00 29.86
CA LYS A 431 -1.31 28.95 29.86
C LYS A 431 -1.87 27.90 30.83
N ARG A 432 -1.03 27.33 31.70
CA ARG A 432 -1.45 26.31 32.66
C ARG A 432 -2.45 26.88 33.67
N PRO A 433 -3.65 26.31 33.79
CA PRO A 433 -4.57 26.68 34.87
C PRO A 433 -4.00 26.28 36.24
N PRO A 434 -4.19 27.09 37.29
CA PRO A 434 -3.68 26.78 38.63
C PRO A 434 -4.26 25.48 39.23
N GLU A 435 -5.44 25.07 38.79
CA GLU A 435 -6.14 23.84 39.20
C GLU A 435 -5.67 22.57 38.47
N ALA A 436 -4.73 22.67 37.52
CA ALA A 436 -4.26 21.53 36.74
C ALA A 436 -3.45 20.54 37.59
N LEU A 437 -4.01 19.34 37.82
CA LEU A 437 -3.41 18.29 38.63
C LEU A 437 -2.60 17.29 37.78
N PRO A 438 -1.45 16.80 38.29
CA PRO A 438 -0.71 15.70 37.66
C PRO A 438 -1.59 14.46 37.44
N PHE A 439 -1.40 13.80 36.31
CA PHE A 439 -2.09 12.56 36.01
C PHE A 439 -1.32 11.35 36.57
N ASP A 440 -2.04 10.48 37.28
CA ASP A 440 -1.55 9.23 37.85
C ASP A 440 -2.59 8.14 37.60
N PHE A 441 -2.19 7.02 36.99
CA PHE A 441 -3.11 5.96 36.58
C PHE A 441 -3.87 5.34 37.75
N LEU A 442 -3.20 5.09 38.87
CA LEU A 442 -3.81 4.46 40.05
C LEU A 442 -4.91 5.34 40.61
N THR A 443 -4.59 6.63 40.80
CA THR A 443 -5.51 7.59 41.38
C THR A 443 -6.67 7.87 40.42
N HIS A 444 -6.38 8.05 39.13
CA HIS A 444 -7.39 8.35 38.11
C HIS A 444 -8.40 7.22 37.91
N LEU A 445 -7.94 5.96 37.97
CA LEU A 445 -8.79 4.79 37.76
C LEU A 445 -9.24 4.11 39.08
N GLY A 446 -8.82 4.61 40.24
CA GLY A 446 -9.05 3.97 41.53
C GLY A 446 -8.46 2.55 41.61
N GLY A 447 -7.34 2.30 40.93
CA GLY A 447 -6.71 0.98 40.84
C GLY A 447 -7.51 -0.08 40.07
N LYS A 448 -8.51 0.32 39.27
CA LYS A 448 -9.41 -0.59 38.56
C LYS A 448 -9.41 -0.37 37.06
N CYS A 449 -9.65 -1.44 36.31
CA CYS A 449 -9.77 -1.39 34.86
C CYS A 449 -11.07 -0.68 34.46
N PRO A 450 -11.04 0.32 33.58
CA PRO A 450 -12.24 1.07 33.18
C PRO A 450 -13.26 0.23 32.42
N ALA A 451 -12.84 -0.90 31.83
CA ALA A 451 -13.72 -1.78 31.07
C ALA A 451 -14.39 -2.88 31.91
N CYS A 452 -13.67 -3.48 32.87
CA CYS A 452 -14.17 -4.64 33.62
C CYS A 452 -14.19 -4.47 35.15
N GLY A 453 -13.68 -3.36 35.68
CA GLY A 453 -13.56 -3.11 37.11
C GLY A 453 -12.50 -3.96 37.85
N GLY A 454 -11.83 -4.89 37.16
CA GLY A 454 -10.76 -5.73 37.74
C GLY A 454 -9.50 -4.93 38.08
N ALA A 455 -8.59 -5.53 38.87
CA ALA A 455 -7.36 -4.88 39.29
C ALA A 455 -6.43 -4.56 38.09
N ILE A 456 -5.65 -3.50 38.25
CA ILE A 456 -4.61 -3.07 37.31
C ILE A 456 -3.26 -3.14 38.00
N ARG A 457 -2.23 -3.53 37.24
CA ARG A 457 -0.83 -3.49 37.70
C ARG A 457 0.05 -2.78 36.69
N ARG A 458 1.14 -2.19 37.15
CA ARG A 458 2.21 -1.73 36.25
C ARG A 458 3.09 -2.92 35.91
N ASP A 459 3.31 -3.17 34.63
CA ASP A 459 4.15 -4.29 34.22
C ASP A 459 5.64 -3.97 34.55
N PRO A 460 6.41 -4.89 35.15
CA PRO A 460 7.81 -4.64 35.48
C PRO A 460 8.74 -4.65 34.26
N ASN A 461 8.33 -5.29 33.16
CA ASN A 461 9.13 -5.42 31.94
C ASN A 461 8.70 -4.41 30.86
N PHE A 462 7.45 -3.96 30.91
CA PHE A 462 6.90 -2.97 29.98
C PHE A 462 6.49 -1.70 30.74
N VAL A 463 6.87 -0.53 30.22
CA VAL A 463 6.51 0.79 30.77
C VAL A 463 5.02 1.09 30.50
N ALA A 464 4.13 0.24 31.00
CA ALA A 464 2.70 0.27 30.74
C ALA A 464 1.91 -0.31 31.92
N TRP A 465 0.72 0.23 32.13
CA TRP A 465 -0.28 -0.36 33.01
C TRP A 465 -1.06 -1.43 32.25
N VAL A 466 -1.43 -2.51 32.94
CA VAL A 466 -2.17 -3.63 32.36
C VAL A 466 -3.33 -4.03 33.25
N CYS A 467 -4.45 -4.41 32.64
CA CYS A 467 -5.56 -5.07 33.31
C CYS A 467 -5.20 -6.53 33.60
N GLU A 468 -5.33 -6.96 34.85
CA GLU A 468 -5.03 -8.34 35.27
C GLU A 468 -6.14 -9.34 34.93
N ASN A 469 -7.35 -8.85 34.65
CA ASN A 469 -8.47 -9.70 34.29
C ASN A 469 -8.32 -10.21 32.86
N VAL A 470 -7.88 -11.45 32.72
CA VAL A 470 -7.76 -12.18 31.44
C VAL A 470 -9.10 -12.37 30.71
N ASN A 471 -10.22 -12.27 31.43
CA ASN A 471 -11.58 -12.36 30.90
C ASN A 471 -12.23 -10.98 30.71
N CYS A 472 -11.43 -9.91 30.63
CA CYS A 472 -11.94 -8.56 30.40
C CYS A 472 -12.72 -8.48 29.07
N PRO A 473 -13.99 -7.99 29.06
CA PRO A 473 -14.79 -7.85 27.85
C PRO A 473 -14.12 -7.03 26.75
N ALA A 474 -13.51 -5.89 27.10
CA ALA A 474 -12.79 -5.07 26.12
C ALA A 474 -11.58 -5.80 25.50
N GLN A 475 -10.89 -6.64 26.28
CA GLN A 475 -9.82 -7.48 25.72
C GLN A 475 -10.40 -8.53 24.77
N LEU A 476 -11.57 -9.10 25.09
CA LEU A 476 -12.24 -10.06 24.23
C LEU A 476 -12.71 -9.44 22.91
N THR A 477 -13.39 -8.29 22.91
CA THR A 477 -13.76 -7.56 21.68
C THR A 477 -12.56 -7.39 20.77
N ARG A 478 -11.45 -6.85 21.31
CA ARG A 478 -10.24 -6.59 20.50
C ARG A 478 -9.56 -7.87 20.03
N ARG A 479 -9.65 -8.97 20.78
CA ARG A 479 -9.19 -10.29 20.32
C ARG A 479 -10.05 -10.80 19.17
N LEU A 480 -11.37 -10.63 19.21
CA LEU A 480 -12.28 -11.02 18.11
C LEU A 480 -11.99 -10.23 16.84
N GLU A 481 -11.84 -8.91 16.94
CA GLU A 481 -11.45 -8.06 15.80
C GLU A 481 -10.13 -8.53 15.17
N TYR A 482 -9.13 -8.82 16.03
CA TYR A 482 -7.83 -9.27 15.57
C TYR A 482 -7.88 -10.65 14.92
N PHE A 483 -8.67 -11.57 15.48
CA PHE A 483 -8.93 -12.91 14.95
C PHE A 483 -9.59 -12.86 13.56
N ALA A 484 -10.52 -11.91 13.37
CA ALA A 484 -11.28 -11.70 12.14
C ALA A 484 -10.53 -10.94 11.04
N LYS A 485 -9.44 -10.23 11.37
CA LYS A 485 -8.77 -9.30 10.45
C LYS A 485 -8.33 -10.01 9.16
N ARG A 486 -8.16 -9.22 8.07
CA ARG A 486 -7.75 -9.73 6.75
C ARG A 486 -6.41 -10.49 6.74
N GLY A 487 -5.44 -10.07 7.55
CA GLY A 487 -4.17 -10.80 7.68
C GLY A 487 -4.24 -12.06 8.55
N ALA A 488 -5.34 -12.29 9.27
CA ALA A 488 -5.56 -13.45 10.14
C ALA A 488 -6.55 -14.44 9.48
N LEU A 489 -7.75 -14.64 10.03
CA LEU A 489 -8.70 -15.64 9.50
C LEU A 489 -9.73 -15.11 8.50
N GLU A 490 -9.69 -13.81 8.16
CA GLU A 490 -10.51 -13.22 7.09
C GLU A 490 -12.04 -13.43 7.29
N ILE A 491 -12.54 -13.11 8.48
CA ILE A 491 -13.97 -13.23 8.81
C ILE A 491 -14.69 -11.91 8.46
N ASP A 492 -15.15 -11.81 7.22
CA ASP A 492 -15.86 -10.64 6.73
C ASP A 492 -17.14 -10.34 7.51
N GLY A 493 -17.36 -9.06 7.84
CA GLY A 493 -18.57 -8.60 8.54
C GLY A 493 -18.47 -8.63 10.06
N LEU A 494 -17.39 -9.17 10.63
CA LEU A 494 -17.11 -9.14 12.07
C LEU A 494 -16.23 -7.92 12.42
N GLY A 495 -16.84 -6.74 12.45
CA GLY A 495 -16.20 -5.48 12.89
C GLY A 495 -16.45 -5.17 14.37
N GLU A 496 -15.88 -4.06 14.88
CA GLU A 496 -15.96 -3.63 16.29
C GLU A 496 -17.37 -3.70 16.86
N SER A 497 -18.36 -3.04 16.24
CA SER A 497 -19.75 -3.06 16.74
C SER A 497 -20.38 -4.46 16.83
N VAL A 498 -19.97 -5.40 15.97
CA VAL A 498 -20.47 -6.78 16.00
C VAL A 498 -19.77 -7.56 17.10
N ALA A 499 -18.45 -7.39 17.23
CA ALA A 499 -17.66 -8.00 18.30
C ALA A 499 -18.16 -7.54 19.68
N ASP A 500 -18.40 -6.24 19.87
CA ASP A 500 -18.96 -5.71 21.12
C ASP A 500 -20.32 -6.33 21.43
N ALA A 501 -21.25 -6.32 20.48
CA ALA A 501 -22.58 -6.89 20.68
C ALA A 501 -22.56 -8.40 21.00
N LEU A 502 -21.62 -9.17 20.42
CA LEU A 502 -21.43 -10.59 20.74
C LEU A 502 -20.93 -10.80 22.18
N VAL A 503 -19.99 -9.96 22.62
CA VAL A 503 -19.41 -10.04 23.97
C VAL A 503 -20.40 -9.56 25.03
N GLU A 504 -21.05 -8.42 24.81
CA GLU A 504 -22.03 -7.84 25.74
C GLU A 504 -23.21 -8.77 25.99
N ARG A 505 -23.68 -9.46 24.95
CA ARG A 505 -24.77 -10.46 25.06
C ARG A 505 -24.31 -11.81 25.58
N GLY A 506 -23.01 -11.98 25.84
CA GLY A 506 -22.42 -13.22 26.33
C GLY A 506 -22.52 -14.38 25.34
N LEU A 507 -22.72 -14.10 24.05
CA LEU A 507 -22.74 -15.09 22.97
C LEU A 507 -21.35 -15.65 22.69
N VAL A 508 -20.31 -14.87 23.00
CA VAL A 508 -18.91 -15.22 22.82
C VAL A 508 -18.14 -14.86 24.08
N ARG A 509 -17.34 -15.81 24.60
CA ARG A 509 -16.47 -15.66 25.78
C ARG A 509 -15.00 -15.93 25.45
N ASP A 510 -14.77 -16.64 24.36
CA ASP A 510 -13.46 -16.89 23.74
C ASP A 510 -13.59 -16.75 22.21
N PRO A 511 -12.55 -16.29 21.48
CA PRO A 511 -12.57 -16.27 20.01
C PRO A 511 -13.02 -17.56 19.33
N LEU A 512 -12.77 -18.73 19.93
CA LEU A 512 -13.19 -20.01 19.36
C LEU A 512 -14.70 -20.29 19.50
N ASP A 513 -15.43 -19.56 20.34
CA ASP A 513 -16.89 -19.68 20.43
C ASP A 513 -17.59 -19.17 19.14
N LEU A 514 -16.88 -18.39 18.31
CA LEU A 514 -17.36 -18.01 16.99
C LEU A 514 -17.77 -19.22 16.15
N PHE A 515 -17.08 -20.36 16.31
CA PHE A 515 -17.34 -21.57 15.54
C PHE A 515 -18.62 -22.32 15.97
N ASP A 516 -19.24 -21.92 17.08
CA ASP A 516 -20.51 -22.47 17.57
C ASP A 516 -21.72 -21.57 17.23
N LEU A 517 -21.49 -20.36 16.74
CA LEU A 517 -22.55 -19.40 16.44
C LEU A 517 -23.47 -19.90 15.33
N GLN A 518 -24.77 -19.68 15.53
CA GLN A 518 -25.82 -20.02 14.58
C GLN A 518 -26.48 -18.77 13.99
N LEU A 519 -27.14 -18.93 12.85
CA LEU A 519 -27.79 -17.83 12.14
C LEU A 519 -28.85 -17.15 13.00
N GLU A 520 -29.58 -17.95 13.80
CA GLU A 520 -30.66 -17.51 14.68
C GLU A 520 -30.15 -16.64 15.83
N GLN A 521 -28.87 -16.73 16.17
CA GLN A 521 -28.22 -15.89 17.18
C GLN A 521 -27.67 -14.59 16.58
N LEU A 522 -27.15 -14.66 15.35
CA LEU A 522 -26.49 -13.53 14.68
C LEU A 522 -27.47 -12.59 13.96
N ALA A 523 -28.47 -13.13 13.25
CA ALA A 523 -29.41 -12.33 12.47
C ALA A 523 -30.18 -11.29 13.32
N PRO A 524 -30.68 -11.60 14.54
CA PRO A 524 -31.39 -10.64 15.38
C PRO A 524 -30.47 -9.77 16.25
N LEU A 525 -29.15 -9.82 16.05
CA LEU A 525 -28.20 -9.06 16.84
C LEU A 525 -28.47 -7.55 16.70
N ASN A 526 -28.78 -6.87 17.81
CA ASN A 526 -28.92 -5.42 17.82
C ASN A 526 -27.54 -4.79 18.00
N LEU A 527 -27.15 -3.96 17.02
CA LEU A 527 -25.91 -3.18 16.98
C LEU A 527 -26.14 -1.69 17.26
N GLY A 528 -27.33 -1.33 17.73
CA GLY A 528 -27.72 0.01 18.17
C GLY A 528 -28.05 0.01 19.67
N THR A 529 -28.65 1.09 20.16
CA THR A 529 -29.11 1.18 21.54
C THR A 529 -30.47 0.50 21.72
N GLU A 530 -30.99 0.45 22.95
CA GLU A 530 -32.37 0.02 23.20
C GLU A 530 -33.37 1.01 22.57
N ASP A 531 -33.05 2.30 22.60
CA ASP A 531 -33.90 3.37 22.07
C ASP A 531 -33.81 3.50 20.54
N GLU A 532 -32.66 3.15 19.93
CA GLU A 532 -32.43 3.18 18.48
C GLU A 532 -31.88 1.82 17.99
N PRO A 533 -32.74 0.79 17.88
CA PRO A 533 -32.29 -0.56 17.53
C PRO A 533 -31.85 -0.64 16.06
N ARG A 534 -30.70 -1.27 15.84
CA ARG A 534 -30.13 -1.55 14.52
C ARG A 534 -29.86 -3.04 14.38
N THR A 535 -30.74 -3.75 13.69
CA THR A 535 -30.62 -5.21 13.51
C THR A 535 -29.52 -5.55 12.50
N PHE A 536 -28.68 -6.54 12.81
CA PHE A 536 -27.58 -6.96 11.94
C PHE A 536 -28.05 -7.58 10.62
N GLY A 537 -29.12 -8.38 10.68
CA GLY A 537 -29.83 -8.94 9.54
C GLY A 537 -29.21 -10.24 9.00
N GLU A 538 -30.06 -11.10 8.43
CA GLU A 538 -29.66 -12.44 7.96
C GLU A 538 -28.54 -12.42 6.93
N LYS A 539 -28.55 -11.48 5.97
CA LYS A 539 -27.54 -11.43 4.90
C LYS A 539 -26.14 -11.23 5.46
N ASN A 540 -25.98 -10.31 6.42
CA ASN A 540 -24.69 -10.04 7.04
C ASN A 540 -24.29 -11.18 7.99
N ALA A 541 -25.25 -11.75 8.72
CA ALA A 541 -25.03 -12.93 9.55
C ALA A 541 -24.50 -14.12 8.75
N ARG A 542 -25.10 -14.44 7.60
CA ARG A 542 -24.61 -15.48 6.69
C ARG A 542 -23.19 -15.20 6.20
N LYS A 543 -22.88 -13.94 5.85
CA LYS A 543 -21.53 -13.55 5.44
C LYS A 543 -20.47 -13.85 6.51
N VAL A 544 -20.78 -13.57 7.78
CA VAL A 544 -19.92 -13.88 8.93
C VAL A 544 -19.76 -15.39 9.11
N LEU A 545 -20.87 -16.14 9.07
CA LEU A 545 -20.85 -17.60 9.19
C LEU A 545 -20.05 -18.27 8.07
N ASP A 546 -20.20 -17.81 6.82
CA ASP A 546 -19.41 -18.30 5.69
C ASP A 546 -17.91 -18.00 5.90
N GLY A 547 -17.58 -16.82 6.44
CA GLY A 547 -16.22 -16.47 6.84
C GLY A 547 -15.66 -17.40 7.91
N ILE A 548 -16.46 -17.73 8.93
CA ILE A 548 -16.09 -18.67 9.99
C ILE A 548 -15.87 -20.08 9.43
N GLN A 549 -16.67 -20.54 8.49
CA GLN A 549 -16.45 -21.84 7.86
C GLN A 549 -15.15 -21.86 7.05
N ARG A 550 -14.91 -20.84 6.22
CA ARG A 550 -13.63 -20.70 5.49
C ARG A 550 -12.43 -20.61 6.43
N ALA A 551 -12.58 -19.99 7.59
CA ALA A 551 -11.51 -19.87 8.59
C ALA A 551 -10.93 -21.23 9.02
N ARG A 552 -11.74 -22.30 9.01
CA ARG A 552 -11.31 -23.68 9.35
C ARG A 552 -10.21 -24.20 8.43
N GLU A 553 -10.21 -23.77 7.18
CA GLU A 553 -9.31 -24.24 6.11
C GLU A 553 -8.06 -23.36 5.96
N GLN A 554 -7.96 -22.30 6.76
CA GLN A 554 -6.83 -21.37 6.67
C GLN A 554 -5.50 -22.05 7.07
N PRO A 555 -4.37 -21.66 6.43
CA PRO A 555 -3.05 -22.23 6.70
C PRO A 555 -2.55 -21.93 8.12
N LEU A 556 -1.58 -22.72 8.59
CA LEU A 556 -0.99 -22.59 9.93
C LEU A 556 -0.48 -21.18 10.24
N ALA A 557 0.09 -20.48 9.24
CA ALA A 557 0.58 -19.11 9.41
C ALA A 557 -0.51 -18.15 9.89
N ARG A 558 -1.71 -18.24 9.30
CA ARG A 558 -2.85 -17.39 9.64
C ARG A 558 -3.40 -17.73 11.02
N TRP A 559 -3.42 -19.01 11.38
CA TRP A 559 -3.81 -19.46 12.71
C TRP A 559 -2.84 -19.01 13.80
N LEU A 560 -1.53 -19.22 13.61
CA LEU A 560 -0.52 -18.75 14.57
C LEU A 560 -0.61 -17.24 14.81
N HIS A 561 -0.90 -16.48 13.75
CA HIS A 561 -1.13 -15.05 13.86
C HIS A 561 -2.44 -14.71 14.56
N ALA A 562 -3.54 -15.37 14.20
CA ALA A 562 -4.87 -15.14 14.77
C ALA A 562 -4.94 -15.41 16.28
N LEU A 563 -4.20 -16.42 16.75
CA LEU A 563 -4.11 -16.79 18.17
C LEU A 563 -3.49 -15.70 19.06
N ALA A 564 -2.92 -14.64 18.45
CA ALA A 564 -2.35 -13.49 19.15
C ALA A 564 -1.31 -13.88 20.23
N ILE A 565 -0.48 -14.88 19.90
CA ILE A 565 0.61 -15.32 20.76
C ILE A 565 1.55 -14.11 21.00
N PRO A 566 1.89 -13.78 22.26
CA PRO A 566 2.79 -12.66 22.55
C PRO A 566 4.09 -12.74 21.75
N GLU A 567 4.60 -11.61 21.26
CA GLU A 567 5.83 -11.52 20.46
C GLU A 567 5.84 -12.29 19.12
N VAL A 568 4.73 -12.94 18.74
CA VAL A 568 4.56 -13.61 17.45
C VAL A 568 3.67 -12.75 16.55
N GLY A 569 4.32 -11.89 15.77
CA GLY A 569 3.66 -11.11 14.71
C GLY A 569 3.46 -11.91 13.43
N GLU A 570 2.92 -11.24 12.40
CA GLU A 570 2.52 -11.87 11.12
C GLU A 570 3.68 -12.58 10.41
N ASN A 571 4.82 -11.91 10.31
CA ASN A 571 6.01 -12.47 9.67
C ASN A 571 6.54 -13.67 10.45
N THR A 572 6.64 -13.55 11.78
CA THR A 572 7.07 -14.65 12.65
C THR A 572 6.13 -15.84 12.52
N ALA A 573 4.81 -15.62 12.48
CA ALA A 573 3.83 -16.68 12.28
C ALA A 573 4.01 -17.40 10.93
N HIS A 574 4.24 -16.65 9.84
CA HIS A 574 4.57 -17.21 8.53
C HIS A 574 5.85 -18.03 8.54
N ASP A 575 6.88 -17.50 9.19
CA ASP A 575 8.18 -18.12 9.28
C ASP A 575 8.14 -19.40 10.12
N LEU A 576 7.43 -19.39 11.26
CA LEU A 576 7.15 -20.60 12.03
C LEU A 576 6.39 -21.64 11.20
N ALA A 577 5.36 -21.23 10.48
CA ALA A 577 4.54 -22.15 9.69
C ALA A 577 5.30 -22.83 8.53
N LYS A 578 6.42 -22.27 8.05
CA LYS A 578 7.24 -22.94 7.02
C LYS A 578 7.99 -24.16 7.55
N PHE A 579 8.36 -24.13 8.83
CA PHE A 579 9.22 -25.16 9.45
C PHE A 579 8.44 -26.14 10.35
N HIS A 580 7.13 -25.96 10.48
CA HIS A 580 6.29 -26.77 11.34
C HIS A 580 4.99 -27.11 10.65
N ASP A 581 4.58 -28.38 10.70
CA ASP A 581 3.42 -28.89 9.96
C ASP A 581 2.09 -28.66 10.67
N SER A 582 2.11 -28.34 11.96
CA SER A 582 0.92 -28.09 12.78
C SER A 582 1.23 -27.20 13.99
N LEU A 583 0.18 -26.82 14.72
CA LEU A 583 0.32 -26.09 15.99
C LEU A 583 1.07 -26.92 17.05
N GLU A 584 0.84 -28.23 17.10
CA GLU A 584 1.56 -29.16 17.97
C GLU A 584 3.04 -29.25 17.60
N ALA A 585 3.38 -29.22 16.31
CA ALA A 585 4.78 -29.18 15.88
C ALA A 585 5.49 -27.90 16.35
N VAL A 586 4.79 -26.75 16.41
CA VAL A 586 5.33 -25.52 16.99
C VAL A 586 5.51 -25.65 18.50
N ARG A 587 4.50 -26.18 19.22
CA ARG A 587 4.58 -26.48 20.66
C ARG A 587 5.81 -27.33 21.00
N ASP A 588 6.03 -28.37 20.21
CA ASP A 588 7.06 -29.38 20.46
C ASP A 588 8.37 -29.10 19.71
N SER A 589 8.55 -27.90 19.15
CA SER A 589 9.66 -27.58 18.27
C SER A 589 11.03 -27.72 18.94
N ALA A 590 11.87 -28.60 18.41
CA ALA A 590 13.28 -28.66 18.76
C ALA A 590 14.04 -27.42 18.28
N LEU A 591 13.67 -26.87 17.11
CA LEU A 591 14.31 -25.68 16.54
C LEU A 591 14.14 -24.45 17.44
N LEU A 592 12.92 -24.23 17.97
CA LEU A 592 12.69 -23.13 18.89
C LEU A 592 13.46 -23.32 20.20
N ARG A 593 13.53 -24.55 20.73
CA ARG A 593 14.32 -24.83 21.93
C ARG A 593 15.82 -24.60 21.71
N ASP A 594 16.34 -24.99 20.55
CA ASP A 594 17.73 -24.72 20.16
C ASP A 594 18.03 -23.22 20.08
N VAL A 595 17.11 -22.40 19.54
CA VAL A 595 17.26 -20.93 19.56
C VAL A 595 17.29 -20.38 20.99
N VAL A 596 16.40 -20.85 21.86
CA VAL A 596 16.36 -20.40 23.26
C VAL A 596 17.62 -20.81 24.02
N GLU A 597 18.09 -22.04 23.81
CA GLU A 597 19.31 -22.54 24.43
C GLU A 597 20.55 -21.79 23.93
N LEU A 598 20.61 -21.47 22.63
CA LEU A 598 21.70 -20.69 22.07
C LEU A 598 21.78 -19.28 22.69
N ASP A 599 20.65 -18.60 22.87
CA ASP A 599 20.57 -17.31 23.56
C ASP A 599 21.06 -17.40 25.01
N ARG A 600 20.70 -18.49 25.71
CA ARG A 600 21.17 -18.77 27.08
C ARG A 600 22.69 -19.01 27.11
N LEU A 601 23.23 -19.78 26.16
CA LEU A 601 24.65 -20.06 26.04
C LEU A 601 25.44 -18.79 25.74
N HIS A 602 24.92 -17.88 24.90
CA HIS A 602 25.53 -16.57 24.66
C HIS A 602 25.57 -15.72 25.92
N ALA A 603 24.45 -15.58 26.64
CA ALA A 603 24.41 -14.82 27.88
C ALA A 603 25.40 -15.39 28.92
N ALA A 604 25.46 -16.72 29.04
CA ALA A 604 26.41 -17.40 29.92
C ALA A 604 27.87 -17.21 29.48
N ALA A 605 28.15 -17.25 28.17
CA ALA A 605 29.49 -17.03 27.63
C ALA A 605 29.94 -15.60 27.90
N GLU A 606 29.08 -14.60 27.67
CA GLU A 606 29.36 -13.20 28.01
C GLU A 606 29.60 -13.03 29.50
N GLU A 607 28.84 -13.72 30.37
CA GLU A 607 29.07 -13.67 31.81
C GLU A 607 30.39 -14.33 32.21
N ALA A 608 30.77 -15.45 31.59
CA ALA A 608 32.03 -16.15 31.83
C ALA A 608 33.26 -15.48 31.21
N ASN A 609 33.08 -14.45 30.37
CA ASN A 609 34.17 -13.81 29.62
C ASN A 609 35.29 -13.31 30.56
N PRO A 610 36.51 -13.89 30.48
CA PRO A 610 37.61 -13.54 31.39
C PRO A 610 38.17 -12.14 31.15
N ARG A 611 37.85 -11.50 30.01
CA ARG A 611 38.28 -10.14 29.64
C ARG A 611 37.23 -9.08 29.95
N ALA A 612 36.08 -9.45 30.51
CA ALA A 612 35.06 -8.48 30.87
C ALA A 612 35.58 -7.48 31.91
N ARG A 613 35.22 -6.21 31.79
CA ARG A 613 35.70 -5.13 32.68
C ARG A 613 35.40 -5.39 34.17
N ARG A 614 34.34 -6.13 34.47
CA ARG A 614 33.94 -6.57 35.82
C ARG A 614 34.88 -7.61 36.45
N HIS A 615 35.77 -8.21 35.66
CA HIS A 615 36.70 -9.27 36.06
C HIS A 615 38.16 -8.82 36.18
N LYS A 616 38.39 -7.50 36.25
CA LYS A 616 39.74 -6.92 36.29
C LYS A 616 40.61 -7.40 37.47
N ASP A 617 40.01 -7.73 38.61
CA ASP A 617 40.70 -8.05 39.86
C ASP A 617 40.75 -9.57 40.16
N LEU A 618 40.47 -10.43 39.17
CA LEU A 618 40.52 -11.89 39.34
C LEU A 618 41.94 -12.41 39.54
N SER A 619 42.09 -13.46 40.36
CA SER A 619 43.32 -14.24 40.45
C SER A 619 43.64 -14.94 39.12
N ASP A 620 44.90 -15.30 38.90
CA ASP A 620 45.30 -15.99 37.67
C ASP A 620 44.63 -17.37 37.53
N LEU A 621 44.40 -18.07 38.65
CA LEU A 621 43.68 -19.34 38.68
C LEU A 621 42.20 -19.18 38.28
N ASP A 622 41.52 -18.17 38.83
CA ASP A 622 40.11 -17.88 38.49
C ASP A 622 39.97 -17.43 37.03
N ARG A 623 40.94 -16.67 36.53
CA ARG A 623 40.99 -16.23 35.13
C ARG A 623 41.14 -17.43 34.19
N GLN A 624 41.97 -18.41 34.54
CA GLN A 624 42.15 -19.63 33.74
C GLN A 624 40.91 -20.53 33.76
N GLN A 625 40.28 -20.71 34.91
CA GLN A 625 39.02 -21.47 35.03
C GLN A 625 37.91 -20.83 34.18
N ARG A 626 37.73 -19.51 34.27
CA ARG A 626 36.74 -18.78 33.46
C ARG A 626 37.05 -18.81 31.97
N ALA A 627 38.32 -18.73 31.58
CA ALA A 627 38.71 -18.88 30.17
C ALA A 627 38.32 -20.26 29.61
N THR A 628 38.49 -21.32 30.41
CA THR A 628 38.09 -22.68 30.04
C THR A 628 36.57 -22.77 29.89
N GLN A 629 35.83 -22.29 30.90
CA GLN A 629 34.37 -22.27 30.88
C GLN A 629 33.81 -21.45 29.71
N HIS A 630 34.40 -20.29 29.42
CA HIS A 630 34.00 -19.44 28.30
C HIS A 630 34.22 -20.15 26.94
N ALA A 631 35.35 -20.85 26.78
CA ALA A 631 35.63 -21.61 25.57
C ALA A 631 34.65 -22.78 25.36
N GLU A 632 34.31 -23.51 26.43
CA GLU A 632 33.31 -24.59 26.39
C GLU A 632 31.92 -24.08 26.00
N LEU A 633 31.50 -22.95 26.58
CA LEU A 633 30.21 -22.31 26.27
C LEU A 633 30.14 -21.84 24.81
N LEU A 634 31.22 -21.24 24.29
CA LEU A 634 31.30 -20.85 22.87
C LEU A 634 31.30 -22.05 21.93
N ALA A 635 31.94 -23.17 22.30
CA ALA A 635 31.90 -24.40 21.51
C ALA A 635 30.48 -24.98 21.45
N ALA A 636 29.78 -25.02 22.59
CA ALA A 636 28.39 -25.45 22.66
C ALA A 636 27.45 -24.53 21.86
N ALA A 637 27.64 -23.21 21.96
CA ALA A 637 26.90 -22.22 21.19
C ALA A 637 27.10 -22.42 19.68
N ASN A 638 28.33 -22.62 19.24
CA ASN A 638 28.63 -22.92 17.83
C ASN A 638 27.96 -24.20 17.34
N ALA A 639 27.97 -25.27 18.14
CA ALA A 639 27.28 -26.51 17.79
C ALA A 639 25.76 -26.30 17.67
N GLY A 640 25.15 -25.49 18.54
CA GLY A 640 23.74 -25.12 18.47
C GLY A 640 23.42 -24.30 17.21
N GLY A 641 24.22 -23.26 16.94
CA GLY A 641 24.09 -22.44 15.74
C GLY A 641 24.22 -23.27 14.45
N ARG A 642 25.14 -24.24 14.44
CA ARG A 642 25.32 -25.14 13.31
C ARG A 642 24.08 -26.00 13.04
N ARG A 643 23.46 -26.59 14.07
CA ARG A 643 22.21 -27.34 13.90
C ARG A 643 21.10 -26.50 13.27
N LEU A 644 20.98 -25.23 13.69
CA LEU A 644 19.98 -24.30 13.15
C LEU A 644 20.27 -23.90 11.69
N LEU A 645 21.55 -23.72 11.35
CA LEU A 645 21.99 -23.48 9.97
C LEU A 645 21.71 -24.68 9.07
N ASP A 646 22.06 -25.89 9.52
CA ASP A 646 21.85 -27.14 8.79
C ASP A 646 20.35 -27.42 8.59
N ALA A 647 19.51 -27.05 9.57
CA ALA A 647 18.05 -27.12 9.46
C ALA A 647 17.43 -26.01 8.58
N GLY A 648 18.22 -25.05 8.10
CA GLY A 648 17.74 -23.88 7.36
C GLY A 648 16.95 -22.87 8.20
N PHE A 649 16.89 -23.06 9.52
CA PHE A 649 16.19 -22.18 10.47
C PHE A 649 17.03 -20.97 10.90
N ALA A 650 18.25 -20.85 10.37
CA ALA A 650 19.12 -19.70 10.53
C ALA A 650 19.91 -19.42 9.25
N LYS A 651 20.48 -18.20 9.15
CA LYS A 651 21.41 -17.80 8.09
C LYS A 651 22.73 -17.35 8.69
N PRO A 652 23.87 -17.58 8.01
CA PRO A 652 25.16 -17.11 8.50
C PRO A 652 25.17 -15.58 8.69
N ALA A 653 25.78 -15.11 9.78
CA ALA A 653 26.03 -13.69 9.97
C ALA A 653 27.00 -13.14 8.94
N LYS A 654 26.78 -11.88 8.52
CA LYS A 654 27.60 -11.21 7.49
C LYS A 654 28.81 -10.45 8.05
N SER A 655 28.99 -10.45 9.38
CA SER A 655 30.12 -9.79 10.03
C SER A 655 31.42 -10.57 9.81
N LYS A 656 32.53 -9.84 9.61
CA LYS A 656 33.85 -10.44 9.46
C LYS A 656 34.25 -11.13 10.77
N GLY A 657 34.54 -12.42 10.71
CA GLY A 657 34.88 -13.23 11.89
C GLY A 657 33.67 -13.80 12.64
N ALA A 658 32.46 -13.70 12.08
CA ALA A 658 31.28 -14.36 12.62
C ALA A 658 31.45 -15.87 12.66
N THR A 659 30.91 -16.46 13.73
CA THR A 659 30.87 -17.89 13.97
C THR A 659 29.46 -18.44 13.71
N ASP A 660 29.27 -19.75 13.75
CA ASP A 660 27.94 -20.37 13.59
C ASP A 660 27.00 -19.95 14.73
N ALA A 661 27.56 -19.65 15.91
CA ALA A 661 26.82 -19.09 17.04
C ALA A 661 26.17 -17.74 16.71
N ASP A 662 26.81 -16.92 15.87
CA ASP A 662 26.33 -15.58 15.49
C ASP A 662 25.23 -15.59 14.41
N ALA A 663 24.68 -16.76 14.08
CA ALA A 663 23.71 -16.91 13.01
C ALA A 663 22.44 -16.05 13.23
N VAL A 664 21.87 -15.57 12.12
CA VAL A 664 20.63 -14.80 12.11
C VAL A 664 19.45 -15.76 11.98
N PHE A 665 18.68 -15.90 13.05
CA PHE A 665 17.56 -16.85 13.12
C PHE A 665 16.35 -16.39 12.31
N VAL A 666 15.59 -17.37 11.83
CA VAL A 666 14.29 -17.17 11.19
C VAL A 666 13.28 -16.62 12.21
N ALA A 667 13.21 -17.23 13.40
CA ALA A 667 12.51 -16.68 14.56
C ALA A 667 13.51 -16.37 15.68
N GLY A 668 13.55 -15.11 16.13
CA GLY A 668 14.45 -14.67 17.19
C GLY A 668 14.13 -15.27 18.57
N PRO A 669 15.04 -15.16 19.55
CA PRO A 669 14.92 -15.83 20.85
C PRO A 669 13.74 -15.36 21.69
N VAL A 670 13.35 -14.09 21.57
CA VAL A 670 12.17 -13.53 22.25
C VAL A 670 10.90 -14.21 21.74
N GLY A 671 10.70 -14.26 20.42
CA GLY A 671 9.54 -14.91 19.81
C GLY A 671 9.52 -16.43 20.05
N ALA A 672 10.69 -17.09 20.00
CA ALA A 672 10.81 -18.53 20.28
C ALA A 672 10.39 -18.87 21.72
N ARG A 673 10.89 -18.12 22.71
CA ARG A 673 10.46 -18.28 24.12
C ARG A 673 8.98 -18.04 24.29
N ALA A 674 8.46 -16.96 23.71
CA ALA A 674 7.06 -16.59 23.87
C ALA A 674 6.13 -17.64 23.26
N ALA A 675 6.45 -18.17 22.07
CA ALA A 675 5.70 -19.25 21.45
C ALA A 675 5.68 -20.52 22.32
N LEU A 676 6.86 -20.99 22.76
CA LEU A 676 6.98 -22.18 23.61
C LEU A 676 6.23 -22.00 24.94
N ALA A 677 6.40 -20.84 25.60
CA ALA A 677 5.75 -20.54 26.86
C ALA A 677 4.22 -20.46 26.73
N TRP A 678 3.72 -19.88 25.62
CA TRP A 678 2.30 -19.78 25.37
C TRP A 678 1.66 -21.16 25.18
N PHE A 679 2.24 -22.03 24.35
CA PHE A 679 1.71 -23.40 24.18
C PHE A 679 1.83 -24.24 25.47
N ALA A 680 2.81 -23.95 26.32
CA ALA A 680 2.96 -24.57 27.64
C ALA A 680 2.07 -23.94 28.73
N SER A 681 1.29 -22.90 28.43
CA SER A 681 0.36 -22.28 29.37
C SER A 681 -0.98 -23.02 29.45
N ASP A 682 -1.78 -22.77 30.49
CA ASP A 682 -3.15 -23.29 30.58
C ASP A 682 -4.01 -22.83 29.41
N THR A 683 -3.88 -21.56 29.02
CA THR A 683 -4.58 -20.98 27.86
C THR A 683 -4.23 -21.70 26.57
N GLY A 684 -2.93 -21.90 26.30
CA GLY A 684 -2.48 -22.58 25.08
C GLY A 684 -2.97 -24.03 25.01
N ARG A 685 -2.93 -24.76 26.13
CA ARG A 685 -3.49 -26.12 26.23
C ARG A 685 -5.00 -26.15 25.98
N ALA A 686 -5.75 -25.23 26.60
CA ALA A 686 -7.20 -25.17 26.44
C ALA A 686 -7.59 -24.85 24.99
N VAL A 687 -6.89 -23.91 24.35
CA VAL A 687 -7.08 -23.55 22.93
C VAL A 687 -6.81 -24.74 22.02
N LEU A 688 -5.68 -25.45 22.20
CA LEU A 688 -5.38 -26.65 21.40
C LEU A 688 -6.45 -27.73 21.55
N ALA A 689 -6.91 -28.00 22.77
CA ALA A 689 -7.99 -28.96 23.03
C ALA A 689 -9.32 -28.52 22.37
N ARG A 690 -9.63 -27.22 22.40
CA ARG A 690 -10.82 -26.67 21.77
C ARG A 690 -10.75 -26.78 20.25
N LEU A 691 -9.61 -26.45 19.63
CA LEU A 691 -9.39 -26.62 18.19
C LEU A 691 -9.56 -28.07 17.75
N HIS A 692 -9.04 -29.03 18.54
CA HIS A 692 -9.24 -30.45 18.28
C HIS A 692 -10.72 -30.85 18.33
N THR A 693 -11.47 -30.35 19.33
CA THR A 693 -12.92 -30.60 19.46
C THR A 693 -13.70 -30.01 18.29
N LEU A 694 -13.27 -28.85 17.79
CA LEU A 694 -13.87 -28.20 16.62
C LEU A 694 -13.44 -28.85 15.29
N GLY A 695 -12.52 -29.82 15.30
CA GLY A 695 -11.99 -30.45 14.08
C GLY A 695 -11.09 -29.55 13.25
N ILE A 696 -10.48 -28.52 13.86
CA ILE A 696 -9.61 -27.56 13.19
C ILE A 696 -8.15 -28.01 13.38
N SER A 697 -7.48 -28.38 12.29
CA SER A 697 -6.07 -28.79 12.28
C SER A 697 -5.30 -28.03 11.18
N PRO A 698 -4.91 -26.78 11.44
CA PRO A 698 -4.22 -25.95 10.46
C PRO A 698 -2.90 -26.61 10.07
N LYS A 699 -2.64 -26.68 8.76
CA LYS A 699 -1.42 -27.29 8.24
C LYS A 699 -0.39 -26.25 7.88
N GLY A 700 0.85 -26.51 8.30
CA GLY A 700 2.05 -25.81 7.86
C GLY A 700 2.99 -26.76 7.14
N GLY A 701 4.27 -26.45 7.20
CA GLY A 701 5.32 -27.16 6.48
C GLY A 701 5.34 -26.82 5.00
N SER A 702 6.39 -27.29 4.32
CA SER A 702 6.22 -27.59 2.90
C SER A 702 5.19 -28.72 2.85
N ALA A 703 3.96 -28.43 2.42
CA ALA A 703 2.91 -29.43 2.28
C ALA A 703 3.51 -30.73 1.72
N ALA A 704 3.41 -31.84 2.46
CA ALA A 704 3.95 -33.13 2.05
C ALA A 704 3.16 -33.73 0.89
N GLY A 705 3.17 -33.06 -0.26
CA GLY A 705 2.85 -33.63 -1.55
C GLY A 705 4.14 -33.59 -2.35
N GLY A 706 4.97 -34.62 -2.23
CA GLY A 706 6.08 -35.05 -3.09
C GLY A 706 7.39 -34.25 -3.05
N GLN A 707 8.50 -34.88 -2.66
CA GLN A 707 9.86 -34.38 -2.96
C GLN A 707 10.21 -34.45 -4.47
N LEU A 708 9.22 -34.61 -5.33
CA LEU A 708 9.39 -34.78 -6.78
C LEU A 708 10.14 -33.57 -7.38
N LEU A 709 9.89 -32.38 -6.85
CA LEU A 709 10.46 -31.12 -7.35
C LEU A 709 11.47 -30.50 -6.38
N ALA A 710 11.94 -31.24 -5.37
CA ALA A 710 12.88 -30.73 -4.37
C ALA A 710 14.15 -30.16 -5.01
N GLY A 711 14.48 -28.90 -4.70
CA GLY A 711 15.64 -28.18 -5.26
C GLY A 711 15.43 -27.65 -6.69
N GLN A 712 14.35 -28.03 -7.36
CA GLN A 712 14.03 -27.52 -8.69
C GLN A 712 13.38 -26.14 -8.59
N THR A 713 13.68 -25.27 -9.54
CA THR A 713 13.09 -23.93 -9.62
C THR A 713 12.24 -23.83 -10.88
N PHE A 714 10.96 -23.54 -10.71
CA PHE A 714 9.97 -23.39 -11.75
C PHE A 714 9.73 -21.91 -12.04
N VAL A 715 9.49 -21.59 -13.31
CA VAL A 715 8.92 -20.30 -13.71
C VAL A 715 7.60 -20.60 -14.39
N LEU A 716 6.50 -20.17 -13.78
CA LEU A 716 5.21 -20.16 -14.44
C LEU A 716 5.19 -18.97 -15.40
N THR A 717 4.65 -19.10 -16.60
CA THR A 717 4.47 -18.03 -17.60
C THR A 717 3.24 -18.31 -18.47
N GLY A 718 2.61 -17.26 -19.00
CA GLY A 718 1.28 -17.36 -19.62
C GLY A 718 0.13 -17.57 -18.63
N THR A 719 -1.08 -17.68 -19.14
CA THR A 719 -2.28 -17.98 -18.35
C THR A 719 -2.41 -19.50 -18.16
N LEU A 720 -2.86 -19.95 -16.99
CA LEU A 720 -3.24 -21.34 -16.75
C LEU A 720 -4.77 -21.39 -16.72
N GLU A 721 -5.37 -22.23 -17.57
CA GLU A 721 -6.83 -22.33 -17.78
C GLU A 721 -7.52 -23.17 -16.70
N THR A 722 -6.82 -24.14 -16.11
CA THR A 722 -7.38 -25.13 -15.18
C THR A 722 -7.15 -24.80 -13.71
N MET A 723 -6.19 -23.92 -13.40
CA MET A 723 -5.93 -23.42 -12.04
C MET A 723 -5.24 -22.06 -12.09
N SER A 724 -5.36 -21.27 -11.03
CA SER A 724 -4.64 -20.01 -10.91
C SER A 724 -3.12 -20.25 -10.80
N ARG A 725 -2.31 -19.26 -11.19
CA ARG A 725 -0.84 -19.34 -11.01
C ARG A 725 -0.43 -19.39 -9.55
N ASN A 726 -1.26 -18.91 -8.62
CA ASN A 726 -1.02 -19.03 -7.19
C ASN A 726 -1.26 -20.47 -6.73
N GLU A 727 -2.35 -21.10 -7.14
CA GLU A 727 -2.59 -22.53 -6.88
C GLU A 727 -1.51 -23.41 -7.53
N ALA A 728 -1.09 -23.11 -8.76
CA ALA A 728 0.03 -23.80 -9.41
C ALA A 728 1.35 -23.59 -8.66
N ALA A 729 1.60 -22.38 -8.16
CA ALA A 729 2.80 -22.09 -7.39
C ALA A 729 2.76 -22.74 -6.00
N GLU A 730 1.59 -22.81 -5.38
CA GLU A 730 1.35 -23.54 -4.13
C GLU A 730 1.53 -25.04 -4.33
N LYS A 731 1.05 -25.61 -5.45
CA LYS A 731 1.28 -27.02 -5.81
C LYS A 731 2.76 -27.33 -6.08
N ILE A 732 3.48 -26.45 -6.77
CA ILE A 732 4.95 -26.59 -6.95
C ILE A 732 5.68 -26.52 -5.61
N ARG A 733 5.30 -25.57 -4.75
CA ARG A 733 5.91 -25.40 -3.42
C ARG A 733 5.55 -26.52 -2.46
N ALA A 734 4.34 -27.08 -2.59
CA ALA A 734 3.95 -28.32 -1.93
C ALA A 734 4.87 -29.46 -2.39
N LEU A 735 5.18 -29.55 -3.69
CA LEU A 735 6.15 -30.53 -4.24
C LEU A 735 7.63 -30.24 -3.96
N GLY A 736 7.94 -29.37 -2.99
CA GLY A 736 9.31 -29.01 -2.60
C GLY A 736 10.06 -28.16 -3.63
N GLY A 737 9.38 -27.75 -4.71
CA GLY A 737 9.93 -26.88 -5.74
C GLY A 737 9.86 -25.40 -5.38
N ASN A 738 10.79 -24.62 -5.91
CA ASN A 738 10.78 -23.16 -5.80
C ASN A 738 10.09 -22.54 -7.01
N VAL A 739 9.39 -21.43 -6.82
CA VAL A 739 8.81 -20.67 -7.94
C VAL A 739 9.50 -19.32 -8.03
N SER A 740 10.18 -19.09 -9.16
CA SER A 740 10.85 -17.84 -9.48
C SER A 740 9.99 -16.99 -10.42
N ALA A 741 10.10 -15.67 -10.28
CA ALA A 741 9.45 -14.72 -11.17
C ALA A 741 10.22 -14.53 -12.49
N SER A 742 11.52 -14.84 -12.53
CA SER A 742 12.40 -14.68 -13.68
C SER A 742 13.07 -15.98 -14.08
N VAL A 743 13.29 -16.14 -15.39
CA VAL A 743 14.09 -17.23 -15.94
C VAL A 743 15.56 -16.88 -15.75
N SER A 744 16.32 -17.84 -15.22
CA SER A 744 17.76 -17.71 -15.02
C SER A 744 18.43 -19.06 -15.24
N ARG A 745 19.76 -19.09 -15.24
CA ARG A 745 20.52 -20.36 -15.28
C ARG A 745 20.21 -21.31 -14.12
N LYS A 746 19.57 -20.84 -13.05
CA LYS A 746 19.13 -21.67 -11.90
C LYS A 746 17.70 -22.20 -12.06
N THR A 747 16.99 -21.77 -13.11
CA THR A 747 15.64 -22.26 -13.42
C THR A 747 15.76 -23.64 -14.03
N HIS A 748 14.99 -24.59 -13.51
CA HIS A 748 15.01 -25.98 -13.93
C HIS A 748 13.90 -26.27 -14.93
N CYS A 749 12.73 -25.64 -14.75
CA CYS A 749 11.57 -25.86 -15.61
C CYS A 749 10.75 -24.58 -15.80
N VAL A 750 10.18 -24.39 -16.97
CA VAL A 750 9.23 -23.30 -17.25
C VAL A 750 7.90 -23.89 -17.67
N VAL A 751 6.83 -23.54 -16.96
CA VAL A 751 5.47 -23.94 -17.33
C VAL A 751 4.87 -22.81 -18.14
N ALA A 752 4.54 -23.07 -19.40
CA ALA A 752 4.08 -22.09 -20.36
C ALA A 752 2.65 -22.38 -20.81
N GLY A 753 1.70 -21.56 -20.36
CA GLY A 753 0.33 -21.56 -20.88
C GLY A 753 0.12 -20.49 -21.96
N PRO A 754 -1.11 -20.34 -22.50
CA PRO A 754 -1.43 -19.34 -23.51
C PRO A 754 -1.00 -17.92 -23.10
N GLY A 755 -0.32 -17.20 -23.99
CA GLY A 755 0.23 -15.86 -23.70
C GLY A 755 1.59 -15.86 -22.96
N ALA A 756 2.25 -17.01 -22.85
CA ALA A 756 3.64 -17.08 -22.39
C ALA A 756 4.60 -16.36 -23.38
N GLY A 757 4.92 -15.10 -23.09
CA GLY A 757 5.81 -14.25 -23.90
C GLY A 757 7.31 -14.45 -23.60
N SER A 758 8.03 -13.36 -23.31
CA SER A 758 9.51 -13.30 -23.21
C SER A 758 10.18 -14.39 -22.36
N LYS A 759 9.53 -14.88 -21.30
CA LYS A 759 10.07 -15.96 -20.44
C LYS A 759 10.12 -17.32 -21.13
N LEU A 760 9.21 -17.58 -22.08
CA LEU A 760 9.27 -18.78 -22.93
C LEU A 760 10.46 -18.70 -23.89
N ASP A 761 10.71 -17.52 -24.45
CA ASP A 761 11.83 -17.29 -25.36
C ASP A 761 13.18 -17.32 -24.61
N GLU A 762 13.25 -16.74 -23.41
CA GLU A 762 14.40 -16.84 -22.51
C GLU A 762 14.69 -18.29 -22.09
N ALA A 763 13.64 -19.07 -21.79
CA ALA A 763 13.79 -20.48 -21.44
C ALA A 763 14.34 -21.30 -22.60
N ARG A 764 13.85 -21.06 -23.83
CA ARG A 764 14.35 -21.70 -25.05
C ARG A 764 15.79 -21.31 -25.36
N ALA A 765 16.14 -20.03 -25.22
CA ALA A 765 17.51 -19.54 -25.45
C ALA A 765 18.53 -20.12 -24.45
N LEU A 766 18.08 -20.44 -23.23
CA LEU A 766 18.90 -21.07 -22.18
C LEU A 766 18.85 -22.61 -22.20
N GLY A 767 18.08 -23.22 -23.11
CA GLY A 767 17.95 -24.68 -23.24
C GLY A 767 17.24 -25.37 -22.07
N LEU A 768 16.34 -24.66 -21.39
CA LEU A 768 15.62 -25.17 -20.22
C LEU A 768 14.39 -25.99 -20.60
N THR A 769 13.98 -26.92 -19.74
CA THR A 769 12.76 -27.71 -19.92
C THR A 769 11.53 -26.80 -19.91
N VAL A 770 10.68 -26.92 -20.93
CA VAL A 770 9.41 -26.20 -21.02
C VAL A 770 8.27 -27.21 -21.03
N LEU A 771 7.29 -27.02 -20.14
CA LEU A 771 6.07 -27.82 -20.05
C LEU A 771 4.86 -26.96 -20.42
N ASP A 772 3.91 -27.50 -21.17
CA ASP A 772 2.59 -26.90 -21.27
C ASP A 772 1.74 -27.21 -20.01
N GLU A 773 0.57 -26.58 -19.89
CA GLU A 773 -0.29 -26.77 -18.71
C GLU A 773 -0.74 -28.23 -18.53
N SER A 774 -1.01 -28.96 -19.61
CA SER A 774 -1.45 -30.36 -19.52
C SER A 774 -0.33 -31.28 -19.02
N GLN A 775 0.90 -31.05 -19.49
CA GLN A 775 2.10 -31.75 -19.06
C GLN A 775 2.47 -31.41 -17.62
N PHE A 776 2.27 -30.15 -17.23
CA PHE A 776 2.46 -29.71 -15.85
C PHE A 776 1.43 -30.35 -14.92
N VAL A 777 0.16 -30.40 -15.29
CA VAL A 777 -0.87 -31.10 -14.50
C VAL A 777 -0.56 -32.59 -14.37
N ALA A 778 -0.06 -33.24 -15.42
CA ALA A 778 0.39 -34.63 -15.35
C ALA A 778 1.59 -34.82 -14.41
N LEU A 779 2.55 -33.88 -14.42
CA LEU A 779 3.69 -33.85 -13.49
C LEU A 779 3.25 -33.66 -12.03
N LEU A 780 2.15 -32.93 -11.80
CA LEU A 780 1.57 -32.69 -10.47
C LEU A 780 0.73 -33.88 -9.95
N GLY A 781 0.38 -34.85 -10.81
CA GLY A 781 -0.54 -35.97 -10.51
C GLY A 781 0.08 -37.37 -10.58
N ALA A 782 1.40 -37.48 -10.72
CA ALA A 782 2.17 -38.74 -10.77
C ALA A 782 2.78 -39.13 -9.42
#